data_AF-A0A3Z6KEG9-F1
#
_entry.id   AF-A0A3Z6KEG9-F1
#
_cell.length_a   1.000
_cell.length_b   1.000
_cell.length_c   1.000
_cell.angle_alpha   90.00
_cell.angle_beta   90.00
_cell.angle_gamma   90.00
#
_symmetry.space_group_name_H-M   'P 1'
#
loop_
_entity.id
_entity.type
_entity.pdbx_description
1 polymer ?
#
loop_
_entity_poly.entity_id
_entity_poly.type
_entity_poly.pdbx_seq_one_letter_code
_entity_poly.pdbx_strand_id
1 'polypeptide(L)'
;MTVSTEVDHNDYIGNGVTTSFPYTFRIFKKSDLVVQVADLSENITELVLDTDYTVTGAGEYTGGNVILSTPLTSGYQISISRELPVTQEIDFRNQGKFFAEVHEDGFDKLTMLIQQAISWLRLSLRKPSFVANYYDALNNYIRNLRDPSRPQDAATKNYVDSVANTNLSHTLRTPEAIPSLPGIEQRKNKIVAMNDSGDPIMVLPESGSAADVLIELAKPTGAELIGTLSSKSVQQELMIKTSSFPTLQDAANYAVNGIIVDDDYHFTDGETVDFSGKKLTIECKAKFIGDGKLTFENLGSGSRIVHPHMQSQTVPYVISRWDSNGEWITEPSTIISTLTQSRTQGYAPTVNDVDIYNSLPDNVKNQNLISHLIISNSSGIDVFYPKATFGSYESFKNNNVKFWYPRDFYGDMSNCIAFTAWDSTDYYHGNYVIGGSTNYGSGSGVCFYRNDGGVGHDGGVIGGFTPYRCGESGVKTYQNEVNGISQRCYNLRFIDINPIETYYDGVDLNADYGTPTERQHDYTLAQYAWNNLPTNHIVSNIQAYKTHGVGIWGDGSTGFYRDIYASYSRGAGIFIKGSGKNFKNLTSIQNNAANTPGENQITLDGANIIDGVNIINYTQPTGLAIFAPNSTVTNLNAPSVPSSSINIGNIEGLVVGNLIHVQPNLANQTSAVYLNVVNTSVASKREDTIKIGPGASEVTRYVISGSSPRLTMRENHGDFGAVNIAFSGTVLPDEAVPDANSYAVYWDGTNLTALINHGGVLTRQKLTT
;
A
#
# COMPACT_ATOMS: atom_id res chain seq x y z
N MET A 1 -128.39 -21.07 2.93
CA MET A 1 -127.08 -21.29 2.25
C MET A 1 -126.02 -21.17 3.32
N THR A 2 -124.86 -21.77 3.14
CA THR A 2 -123.76 -21.76 4.13
C THR A 2 -122.66 -20.81 3.70
N VAL A 3 -121.84 -20.34 4.64
CA VAL A 3 -120.59 -19.63 4.31
C VAL A 3 -119.70 -20.56 3.48
N SER A 4 -119.57 -20.24 2.20
CA SER A 4 -118.86 -21.06 1.21
C SER A 4 -117.60 -20.38 0.64
N THR A 5 -117.24 -19.21 1.14
CA THR A 5 -116.06 -18.44 0.74
C THR A 5 -115.04 -18.40 1.87
N GLU A 6 -113.75 -18.46 1.54
CA GLU A 6 -112.64 -18.24 2.48
C GLU A 6 -112.25 -16.76 2.61
N VAL A 7 -112.83 -15.90 1.77
CA VAL A 7 -112.57 -14.45 1.78
C VAL A 7 -113.24 -13.84 3.02
N ASP A 8 -112.44 -13.15 3.84
CA ASP A 8 -112.83 -12.52 5.10
C ASP A 8 -112.50 -11.02 5.16
N HIS A 9 -111.75 -10.53 4.16
CA HIS A 9 -111.45 -9.12 3.94
C HIS A 9 -111.25 -8.83 2.44
N ASN A 10 -111.35 -7.57 2.06
CA ASN A 10 -111.02 -7.05 0.74
C ASN A 10 -110.19 -5.77 0.89
N ASP A 11 -109.10 -5.68 0.12
CA ASP A 11 -108.23 -4.49 0.11
C ASP A 11 -108.26 -3.80 -1.25
N TYR A 12 -108.21 -2.47 -1.24
CA TYR A 12 -108.18 -1.63 -2.44
C TYR A 12 -107.18 -0.48 -2.30
N ILE A 13 -106.73 0.05 -3.44
CA ILE A 13 -105.90 1.26 -3.51
C ILE A 13 -106.75 2.40 -4.05
N GLY A 14 -106.74 3.53 -3.35
CA GLY A 14 -107.39 4.76 -3.76
C GLY A 14 -106.76 5.34 -5.02
N ASN A 15 -107.60 5.83 -5.92
CA ASN A 15 -107.22 6.57 -7.13
C ASN A 15 -107.60 8.06 -7.05
N GLY A 16 -108.08 8.52 -5.89
CA GLY A 16 -108.58 9.88 -5.67
C GLY A 16 -109.98 10.15 -6.24
N VAL A 17 -110.65 9.15 -6.83
CA VAL A 17 -111.95 9.32 -7.51
C VAL A 17 -113.01 8.32 -7.04
N THR A 18 -112.64 7.06 -6.82
CA THR A 18 -113.55 5.98 -6.43
C THR A 18 -114.04 6.16 -4.98
N THR A 19 -115.36 6.10 -4.78
CA THR A 19 -116.02 6.12 -3.47
C THR A 19 -116.65 4.78 -3.09
N SER A 20 -116.98 3.93 -4.06
CA SER A 20 -117.63 2.63 -3.81
C SER A 20 -116.63 1.49 -3.95
N PHE A 21 -116.48 0.72 -2.87
CA PHE A 21 -115.60 -0.43 -2.76
C PHE A 21 -116.42 -1.67 -2.43
N PRO A 22 -116.45 -2.69 -3.29
CA PRO A 22 -117.21 -3.90 -3.00
C PRO A 22 -116.58 -4.68 -1.85
N TYR A 23 -117.38 -5.45 -1.14
CA TYR A 23 -116.90 -6.54 -0.27
C TYR A 23 -117.60 -7.82 -0.69
N THR A 24 -116.87 -8.94 -0.73
CA THR A 24 -117.34 -10.19 -1.37
C THR A 24 -117.60 -11.31 -0.37
N PHE A 25 -117.89 -10.95 0.88
CA PHE A 25 -118.12 -11.88 1.98
C PHE A 25 -119.38 -11.50 2.77
N ARG A 26 -120.05 -12.49 3.35
CA ARG A 26 -121.30 -12.29 4.11
C ARG A 26 -121.02 -11.60 5.44
N ILE A 27 -121.85 -10.60 5.76
CA ILE A 27 -121.98 -9.95 7.06
C ILE A 27 -123.44 -10.04 7.52
N PHE A 28 -123.72 -10.06 8.83
CA PHE A 28 -125.11 -10.11 9.31
C PHE A 28 -125.72 -8.71 9.44
N LYS A 29 -124.94 -7.76 9.94
CA LYS A 29 -125.32 -6.37 10.18
C LYS A 29 -124.26 -5.45 9.58
N LYS A 30 -124.63 -4.20 9.24
CA LYS A 30 -123.68 -3.21 8.71
C LYS A 30 -122.50 -2.93 9.64
N SER A 31 -122.75 -3.04 10.96
CA SER A 31 -121.76 -2.86 12.02
C SER A 31 -120.73 -3.99 12.14
N ASP A 32 -120.92 -5.09 11.41
CA ASP A 32 -119.99 -6.23 11.44
C ASP A 32 -118.80 -6.02 10.49
N LEU A 33 -118.61 -4.80 9.99
CA LEU A 33 -117.48 -4.39 9.18
C LEU A 33 -116.59 -3.41 9.94
N VAL A 34 -115.29 -3.62 9.82
CA VAL A 34 -114.27 -2.62 10.15
C VAL A 34 -113.60 -2.20 8.85
N VAL A 35 -113.58 -0.88 8.64
CA VAL A 35 -113.00 -0.25 7.46
C VAL A 35 -111.84 0.61 7.91
N GLN A 36 -110.64 0.30 7.44
CA GLN A 36 -109.42 1.01 7.81
C GLN A 36 -108.73 1.58 6.58
N VAL A 37 -108.09 2.73 6.73
CA VAL A 37 -107.32 3.38 5.67
C VAL A 37 -105.87 3.60 6.14
N ALA A 38 -104.92 3.23 5.29
CA ALA A 38 -103.51 3.54 5.46
C ALA A 38 -103.08 4.66 4.51
N ASP A 39 -102.43 5.69 5.06
CA ASP A 39 -101.87 6.80 4.27
C ASP A 39 -100.48 6.47 3.67
N LEU A 40 -99.95 7.38 2.85
CA LEU A 40 -98.61 7.23 2.23
C LEU A 40 -97.44 7.27 3.23
N SER A 41 -97.70 7.69 4.48
CA SER A 41 -96.74 7.66 5.58
C SER A 41 -96.95 6.45 6.50
N GLU A 42 -97.78 5.48 6.07
CA GLU A 42 -98.07 4.24 6.77
C GLU A 42 -98.76 4.42 8.14
N ASN A 43 -99.47 5.54 8.31
CA ASN A 43 -100.38 5.74 9.44
C ASN A 43 -101.72 5.07 9.14
N ILE A 44 -102.24 4.28 10.08
CA ILE A 44 -103.50 3.55 9.94
C ILE A 44 -104.60 4.27 10.72
N THR A 45 -105.73 4.52 10.07
CA THR A 45 -106.93 5.15 10.65
C THR A 45 -108.17 4.29 10.40
N GLU A 46 -108.96 4.04 11.43
CA GLU A 46 -110.26 3.35 11.31
C GLU A 46 -111.37 4.36 10.98
N LEU A 47 -112.18 4.05 9.97
CA LEU A 47 -113.29 4.89 9.52
C LEU A 47 -114.57 4.57 10.31
N VAL A 48 -115.41 5.59 10.52
CA VAL A 48 -116.65 5.48 11.31
C VAL A 48 -117.86 5.21 10.41
N LEU A 49 -118.60 4.12 10.69
CA LEU A 49 -119.82 3.76 9.98
C LEU A 49 -120.90 4.86 10.10
N ASP A 50 -121.61 5.11 9.00
CA ASP A 50 -122.64 6.14 8.81
C ASP A 50 -122.13 7.60 8.91
N THR A 51 -120.83 7.80 9.15
CA THR A 51 -120.16 9.12 9.09
C THR A 51 -119.20 9.19 7.90
N ASP A 52 -118.20 8.30 7.88
CA ASP A 52 -117.17 8.26 6.86
C ASP A 52 -117.55 7.34 5.70
N TYR A 53 -118.38 6.33 5.96
CA TYR A 53 -118.86 5.40 4.95
C TYR A 53 -120.25 4.83 5.27
N THR A 54 -120.94 4.34 4.25
CA THR A 54 -122.20 3.58 4.39
C THR A 54 -122.06 2.18 3.77
N VAL A 55 -122.87 1.23 4.24
CA VAL A 55 -122.81 -0.18 3.81
C VAL A 55 -124.11 -0.60 3.13
N THR A 56 -123.97 -1.28 2.00
CA THR A 56 -125.04 -1.98 1.26
C THR A 56 -124.79 -3.49 1.30
N GLY A 57 -125.81 -4.32 1.10
CA GLY A 57 -125.66 -5.80 1.04
C GLY A 57 -125.52 -6.53 2.38
N ALA A 58 -125.83 -5.89 3.51
CA ALA A 58 -125.83 -6.57 4.81
C ALA A 58 -126.91 -7.67 4.84
N GLY A 59 -126.54 -8.86 5.31
CA GLY A 59 -127.37 -10.07 5.29
C GLY A 59 -127.28 -10.89 3.99
N GLU A 60 -126.78 -10.30 2.90
CA GLU A 60 -126.62 -10.99 1.61
C GLU A 60 -125.42 -11.95 1.63
N TYR A 61 -125.57 -13.08 0.94
CA TYR A 61 -124.55 -14.14 0.93
C TYR A 61 -123.31 -13.82 0.09
N THR A 62 -123.44 -12.91 -0.89
CA THR A 62 -122.35 -12.57 -1.84
C THR A 62 -121.63 -11.27 -1.50
N GLY A 63 -122.01 -10.63 -0.39
CA GLY A 63 -121.48 -9.34 0.04
C GLY A 63 -122.22 -8.15 -0.56
N GLY A 64 -121.56 -6.99 -0.60
CA GLY A 64 -122.17 -5.71 -0.98
C GLY A 64 -121.12 -4.62 -1.26
N ASN A 65 -121.41 -3.36 -0.94
CA ASN A 65 -120.45 -2.25 -1.09
C ASN A 65 -120.33 -1.41 0.17
N VAL A 66 -119.09 -1.01 0.46
CA VAL A 66 -118.72 0.12 1.32
C VAL A 66 -118.65 1.37 0.43
N ILE A 67 -119.44 2.39 0.74
CA ILE A 67 -119.49 3.66 -0.01
C ILE A 67 -118.99 4.78 0.89
N LEU A 68 -117.79 5.29 0.61
CA LEU A 68 -117.18 6.40 1.33
C LEU A 68 -117.92 7.72 1.04
N SER A 69 -117.96 8.61 2.04
CA SER A 69 -118.50 9.97 1.91
C SER A 69 -117.62 10.88 1.05
N THR A 70 -116.32 10.57 0.99
CA THR A 70 -115.32 11.25 0.14
C THR A 70 -114.50 10.22 -0.65
N PRO A 71 -114.07 10.53 -1.89
CA PRO A 71 -113.20 9.63 -2.65
C PRO A 71 -111.93 9.27 -1.87
N LEU A 72 -111.54 7.99 -1.89
CA LEU A 72 -110.31 7.57 -1.23
C LEU A 72 -109.10 8.20 -1.93
N THR A 73 -108.33 9.00 -1.19
CA THR A 73 -107.15 9.71 -1.68
C THR A 73 -106.22 8.81 -2.49
N SER A 74 -105.66 9.33 -3.59
CA SER A 74 -104.79 8.55 -4.47
C SER A 74 -103.60 7.96 -3.72
N GLY A 75 -103.42 6.65 -3.84
CA GLY A 75 -102.33 5.89 -3.21
C GLY A 75 -102.61 5.42 -1.78
N TYR A 76 -103.70 5.88 -1.14
CA TYR A 76 -104.09 5.37 0.18
C TYR A 76 -104.67 3.96 0.02
N GLN A 77 -104.39 3.06 0.96
CA GLN A 77 -104.97 1.72 0.96
C GLN A 77 -106.20 1.68 1.85
N ILE A 78 -107.26 1.02 1.43
CA ILE A 78 -108.44 0.74 2.25
C ILE A 78 -108.56 -0.77 2.46
N SER A 79 -108.74 -1.19 3.70
CA SER A 79 -109.05 -2.57 4.07
C SER A 79 -110.46 -2.63 4.62
N ILE A 80 -111.27 -3.52 4.08
CA ILE A 80 -112.64 -3.80 4.51
C ILE A 80 -112.66 -5.21 5.03
N SER A 81 -112.85 -5.38 6.33
CA SER A 81 -112.79 -6.68 6.98
C SER A 81 -114.03 -6.93 7.82
N ARG A 82 -114.40 -8.20 7.98
CA ARG A 82 -115.46 -8.59 8.89
C ARG A 82 -114.95 -8.66 10.31
N GLU A 83 -115.63 -7.99 11.23
CA GLU A 83 -115.41 -8.11 12.66
C GLU A 83 -116.72 -8.40 13.38
N LEU A 84 -116.85 -9.62 13.88
CA LEU A 84 -118.00 -10.08 14.65
C LEU A 84 -117.66 -10.14 16.13
N PRO A 85 -118.61 -9.78 17.02
CA PRO A 85 -118.49 -10.08 18.43
C PRO A 85 -118.33 -11.60 18.64
N VAL A 86 -117.32 -12.00 19.41
CA VAL A 86 -117.01 -13.40 19.75
C VAL A 86 -118.02 -13.93 20.79
N THR A 87 -119.30 -13.93 20.43
CA THR A 87 -120.44 -14.33 21.26
C THR A 87 -121.37 -15.24 20.49
N GLN A 88 -122.07 -16.15 21.18
CA GLN A 88 -123.12 -16.96 20.58
C GLN A 88 -124.47 -16.27 20.79
N GLU A 89 -125.14 -15.84 19.71
CA GLU A 89 -126.43 -15.14 19.79
C GLU A 89 -127.64 -16.10 19.70
N ILE A 90 -127.41 -17.34 19.24
CA ILE A 90 -128.48 -18.31 18.98
C ILE A 90 -128.52 -19.35 20.10
N ASP A 91 -129.69 -19.49 20.73
CA ASP A 91 -130.01 -20.48 21.76
C ASP A 91 -131.05 -21.49 21.24
N PHE A 92 -130.70 -22.78 21.21
CA PHE A 92 -131.56 -23.84 20.69
C PHE A 92 -132.46 -24.41 21.79
N ARG A 93 -133.79 -24.37 21.59
CA ARG A 93 -134.77 -24.93 22.53
C ARG A 93 -135.04 -26.42 22.26
N ASN A 94 -135.13 -27.21 23.32
CA ASN A 94 -135.39 -28.65 23.22
C ASN A 94 -136.82 -28.94 22.70
N GLN A 95 -136.96 -29.92 21.80
CA GLN A 95 -138.21 -30.40 21.19
C GLN A 95 -138.97 -29.39 20.29
N GLY A 96 -138.32 -28.31 19.82
CA GLY A 96 -138.87 -27.38 18.84
C GLY A 96 -138.82 -27.91 17.40
N LYS A 97 -139.56 -27.26 16.48
CA LYS A 97 -139.43 -27.53 15.03
C LYS A 97 -137.98 -27.25 14.59
N PHE A 98 -137.40 -28.15 13.82
CA PHE A 98 -136.07 -27.96 13.25
C PHE A 98 -136.14 -26.89 12.15
N PHE A 99 -135.69 -25.67 12.48
CA PHE A 99 -135.48 -24.59 11.51
C PHE A 99 -134.02 -24.64 11.08
N ALA A 100 -133.78 -25.18 9.88
CA ALA A 100 -132.44 -25.32 9.33
C ALA A 100 -131.71 -23.98 9.32
N GLU A 101 -132.38 -22.90 8.91
CA GLU A 101 -131.80 -21.55 8.79
C GLU A 101 -131.24 -21.01 10.10
N VAL A 102 -131.87 -21.26 11.26
CA VAL A 102 -131.38 -20.79 12.57
C VAL A 102 -130.13 -21.57 12.99
N HIS A 103 -130.04 -22.85 12.62
CA HIS A 103 -128.84 -23.65 12.86
C HIS A 103 -127.72 -23.21 11.93
N GLU A 104 -128.02 -23.03 10.65
CA GLU A 104 -127.07 -22.56 9.65
C GLU A 104 -126.54 -21.16 9.97
N ASP A 105 -127.36 -20.19 10.39
CA ASP A 105 -126.86 -18.86 10.78
C ASP A 105 -125.92 -18.93 12.00
N GLY A 106 -126.15 -19.90 12.92
CA GLY A 106 -125.29 -20.16 14.06
C GLY A 106 -123.95 -20.78 13.66
N PHE A 107 -123.99 -21.79 12.78
CA PHE A 107 -122.80 -22.42 12.22
C PHE A 107 -122.01 -21.47 11.31
N ASP A 108 -122.70 -20.64 10.54
CA ASP A 108 -122.12 -19.57 9.75
C ASP A 108 -121.41 -18.57 10.66
N LYS A 109 -122.04 -18.06 11.73
CA LYS A 109 -121.38 -17.14 12.67
C LYS A 109 -120.11 -17.75 13.27
N LEU A 110 -120.15 -19.01 13.69
CA LEU A 110 -118.95 -19.71 14.20
C LEU A 110 -117.87 -19.86 13.12
N THR A 111 -118.25 -20.22 11.90
CA THR A 111 -117.33 -20.32 10.76
C THR A 111 -116.69 -18.96 10.43
N MET A 112 -117.48 -17.88 10.49
CA MET A 112 -117.00 -16.52 10.30
C MET A 112 -116.03 -16.07 11.40
N LEU A 113 -116.30 -16.41 12.67
CA LEU A 113 -115.39 -16.15 13.79
C LEU A 113 -114.08 -16.94 13.64
N ILE A 114 -114.12 -18.17 13.12
CA ILE A 114 -112.93 -18.94 12.79
C ILE A 114 -112.13 -18.27 11.67
N GLN A 115 -112.79 -17.80 10.60
CA GLN A 115 -112.15 -17.04 9.53
C GLN A 115 -111.48 -15.78 10.07
N GLN A 116 -112.17 -15.02 10.93
CA GLN A 116 -111.62 -13.83 11.59
C GLN A 116 -110.38 -14.16 12.44
N ALA A 117 -110.43 -15.24 13.24
CA ALA A 117 -109.27 -15.68 14.02
C ALA A 117 -108.10 -16.08 13.12
N ILE A 118 -108.35 -16.75 12.00
CA ILE A 118 -107.33 -17.07 10.99
C ILE A 118 -106.76 -15.79 10.37
N SER A 119 -107.57 -14.76 10.11
CA SER A 119 -107.12 -13.46 9.61
C SER A 119 -106.13 -12.78 10.57
N TRP A 120 -106.45 -12.70 11.86
CA TRP A 120 -105.52 -12.17 12.88
C TRP A 120 -104.21 -12.96 12.93
N LEU A 121 -104.26 -14.28 12.75
CA LEU A 121 -103.06 -15.12 12.66
C LEU A 121 -102.26 -14.88 11.37
N ARG A 122 -102.87 -14.38 10.28
CA ARG A 122 -102.14 -13.99 9.05
C ARG A 122 -101.36 -12.68 9.24
N LEU A 123 -101.80 -11.80 10.15
CA LEU A 123 -101.13 -10.54 10.48
C LEU A 123 -100.02 -10.68 11.54
N SER A 124 -99.96 -11.82 12.21
CA SER A 124 -98.98 -12.10 13.27
C SER A 124 -97.66 -12.62 12.71
N LEU A 125 -96.55 -12.28 13.36
CA LEU A 125 -95.26 -12.91 13.06
C LEU A 125 -95.33 -14.39 13.45
N ARG A 126 -95.29 -15.29 12.47
CA ARG A 126 -95.49 -16.74 12.68
C ARG A 126 -94.47 -17.60 11.95
N LYS A 127 -94.37 -18.85 12.39
CA LYS A 127 -93.64 -19.89 11.67
C LYS A 127 -94.45 -20.29 10.44
N PRO A 128 -93.84 -20.42 9.25
CA PRO A 128 -94.57 -20.82 8.04
C PRO A 128 -95.05 -22.29 8.08
N SER A 129 -94.40 -23.13 8.90
CA SER A 129 -94.85 -24.50 9.18
C SER A 129 -94.31 -24.98 10.53
N PHE A 130 -94.81 -26.13 11.02
CA PHE A 130 -94.34 -26.72 12.27
C PHE A 130 -92.84 -27.07 12.25
N VAL A 131 -92.31 -27.42 11.08
CA VAL A 131 -90.90 -27.81 10.88
C VAL A 131 -89.96 -26.63 10.66
N ALA A 132 -90.48 -25.45 10.33
CA ALA A 132 -89.64 -24.25 10.22
C ALA A 132 -89.00 -23.95 11.57
N ASN A 133 -87.83 -23.33 11.61
CA ASN A 133 -87.20 -22.87 12.87
C ASN A 133 -87.02 -21.35 12.90
N TYR A 134 -87.79 -20.65 12.06
CA TYR A 134 -87.77 -19.21 11.94
C TYR A 134 -89.20 -18.67 11.90
N TYR A 135 -89.32 -17.39 12.24
CA TYR A 135 -90.51 -16.61 12.05
C TYR A 135 -90.40 -15.85 10.73
N ASP A 136 -91.41 -15.95 9.88
CA ASP A 136 -91.42 -15.31 8.57
C ASP A 136 -92.17 -13.96 8.63
N ALA A 137 -91.46 -12.88 8.34
CA ALA A 137 -92.05 -11.53 8.27
C ALA A 137 -92.67 -11.24 6.89
N LEU A 138 -92.55 -12.15 5.92
CA LEU A 138 -93.09 -12.03 4.56
C LEU A 138 -92.61 -10.75 3.85
N ASN A 139 -91.33 -10.40 4.03
CA ASN A 139 -90.70 -9.16 3.57
C ASN A 139 -91.29 -7.85 4.15
N ASN A 140 -92.18 -7.92 5.14
CA ASN A 140 -92.59 -6.73 5.88
C ASN A 140 -91.47 -6.30 6.84
N TYR A 141 -91.29 -4.99 7.01
CA TYR A 141 -90.37 -4.47 8.01
C TYR A 141 -90.94 -4.66 9.43
N ILE A 142 -90.05 -4.94 10.39
CA ILE A 142 -90.39 -4.97 11.81
C ILE A 142 -90.00 -3.62 12.40
N ARG A 143 -91.00 -2.77 12.70
CA ARG A 143 -90.78 -1.44 13.28
C ARG A 143 -90.89 -1.46 14.81
N ASN A 144 -90.23 -0.48 15.45
CA ASN A 144 -90.19 -0.30 16.91
C ASN A 144 -89.52 -1.45 17.69
N LEU A 145 -88.53 -2.11 17.10
CA LEU A 145 -87.70 -3.13 17.76
C LEU A 145 -86.69 -2.46 18.71
N ARG A 146 -86.47 -3.04 19.90
CA ARG A 146 -85.45 -2.58 20.86
C ARG A 146 -84.06 -3.02 20.40
N ASP A 147 -83.01 -2.26 20.75
CA ASP A 147 -81.63 -2.62 20.42
C ASP A 147 -81.23 -4.00 21.01
N PRO A 148 -80.40 -4.76 20.28
CA PRO A 148 -80.02 -6.12 20.66
C PRO A 148 -79.16 -6.11 21.94
N SER A 149 -79.48 -7.01 22.86
CA SER A 149 -78.79 -7.16 24.16
C SER A 149 -78.07 -8.51 24.30
N ARG A 150 -78.55 -9.52 23.57
CA ARG A 150 -78.01 -10.88 23.54
C ARG A 150 -77.55 -11.23 22.11
N PRO A 151 -76.66 -12.22 21.95
CA PRO A 151 -76.05 -12.53 20.65
C PRO A 151 -77.03 -12.96 19.55
N GLN A 152 -78.22 -13.45 19.91
CA GLN A 152 -79.25 -13.90 18.97
C GLN A 152 -80.42 -12.91 18.82
N ASP A 153 -80.35 -11.74 19.47
CA ASP A 153 -81.37 -10.71 19.29
C ASP A 153 -81.28 -10.14 17.86
N ALA A 154 -82.43 -9.83 17.26
CA ALA A 154 -82.44 -9.12 15.99
C ALA A 154 -81.86 -7.71 16.15
N ALA A 155 -80.94 -7.32 15.27
CA ALA A 155 -80.29 -6.01 15.34
C ALA A 155 -81.08 -4.95 14.57
N THR A 156 -81.23 -3.77 15.18
CA THR A 156 -81.75 -2.59 14.47
C THR A 156 -80.72 -2.12 13.46
N LYS A 157 -81.16 -1.51 12.35
CA LYS A 157 -80.23 -0.92 11.35
C LYS A 157 -79.25 0.05 12.01
N ASN A 158 -79.74 0.86 12.95
CA ASN A 158 -78.92 1.82 13.71
C ASN A 158 -77.78 1.14 14.48
N TYR A 159 -78.05 0.02 15.15
CA TYR A 159 -77.02 -0.74 15.87
C TYR A 159 -75.94 -1.26 14.90
N VAL A 160 -76.33 -1.80 13.74
CA VAL A 160 -75.40 -2.34 12.75
C VAL A 160 -74.52 -1.24 12.13
N ASP A 161 -75.11 -0.10 11.73
CA ASP A 161 -74.36 1.02 11.14
C ASP A 161 -73.32 1.59 12.12
N SER A 162 -73.66 1.65 13.41
CA SER A 162 -72.76 2.09 14.49
C SER A 162 -71.51 1.20 14.61
N VAL A 163 -71.72 -0.12 14.66
CA VAL A 163 -70.62 -1.11 14.74
C VAL A 163 -69.76 -1.08 13.47
N ALA A 164 -70.36 -0.93 12.29
CA ALA A 164 -69.65 -0.91 11.01
C ALA A 164 -68.69 0.29 10.89
N ASN A 165 -69.12 1.49 11.33
CA ASN A 165 -68.29 2.70 11.26
C ASN A 165 -67.05 2.63 12.19
N THR A 166 -67.13 1.91 13.30
CA THR A 166 -65.97 1.74 14.22
C THR A 166 -64.89 0.80 13.64
N ASN A 167 -65.27 -0.15 12.79
CA ASN A 167 -64.34 -1.13 12.24
C ASN A 167 -63.58 -0.63 10.99
N LEU A 168 -64.07 0.40 10.30
CA LEU A 168 -63.47 0.92 9.07
C LEU A 168 -62.26 1.85 9.30
N SER A 169 -62.04 2.34 10.53
CA SER A 169 -60.96 3.27 10.88
C SER A 169 -59.60 2.63 11.21
N HIS A 170 -59.45 1.30 11.10
CA HIS A 170 -58.23 0.56 11.52
C HIS A 170 -57.81 -0.63 10.61
N THR A 171 -57.86 -0.57 9.27
CA THR A 171 -57.57 -1.76 8.41
C THR A 171 -56.59 -1.56 7.25
N LEU A 172 -55.80 -2.61 6.97
CA LEU A 172 -55.14 -2.90 5.68
C LEU A 172 -56.11 -3.74 4.84
N ARG A 173 -56.34 -3.39 3.56
CA ARG A 173 -57.37 -4.04 2.73
C ARG A 173 -56.79 -5.04 1.73
N THR A 174 -57.30 -6.27 1.78
CA THR A 174 -57.04 -7.37 0.84
C THR A 174 -58.38 -7.94 0.32
N PRO A 175 -58.45 -8.54 -0.88
CA PRO A 175 -59.67 -9.20 -1.38
C PRO A 175 -60.11 -10.39 -0.50
N GLU A 176 -59.14 -11.08 0.08
CA GLU A 176 -59.29 -12.23 0.97
C GLU A 176 -59.09 -11.86 2.45
N ALA A 177 -59.56 -12.73 3.35
CA ALA A 177 -59.35 -12.55 4.78
C ALA A 177 -57.89 -12.86 5.13
N ILE A 178 -57.22 -11.92 5.82
CA ILE A 178 -55.86 -12.08 6.35
C ILE A 178 -55.85 -12.06 7.89
N PRO A 179 -54.89 -12.71 8.55
CA PRO A 179 -54.68 -12.61 9.99
C PRO A 179 -54.44 -11.18 10.47
N SER A 180 -54.80 -10.91 11.74
CA SER A 180 -54.51 -9.62 12.38
C SER A 180 -53.01 -9.38 12.52
N LEU A 181 -52.55 -8.13 12.33
CA LEU A 181 -51.15 -7.79 12.58
C LEU A 181 -50.76 -8.08 14.04
N PRO A 182 -49.50 -8.51 14.31
CA PRO A 182 -49.02 -8.80 15.67
C PRO A 182 -49.10 -7.61 16.65
N GLY A 183 -48.91 -7.86 17.95
CA GLY A 183 -48.93 -6.81 18.98
C GLY A 183 -47.81 -5.77 18.81
N ILE A 184 -47.92 -4.62 19.48
CA ILE A 184 -46.96 -3.49 19.33
C ILE A 184 -45.50 -3.89 19.48
N GLU A 185 -45.19 -4.75 20.46
CA GLU A 185 -43.84 -5.22 20.73
C GLU A 185 -43.23 -6.01 19.58
N GLN A 186 -44.06 -6.70 18.80
CA GLN A 186 -43.64 -7.49 17.64
C GLN A 186 -43.59 -6.65 16.36
N ARG A 187 -44.22 -5.47 16.35
CA ARG A 187 -44.30 -4.56 15.18
C ARG A 187 -43.35 -3.36 15.26
N LYS A 188 -42.93 -2.94 16.45
CA LYS A 188 -42.04 -1.78 16.61
C LYS A 188 -40.74 -2.01 15.82
N ASN A 189 -40.34 -1.02 15.03
CA ASN A 189 -39.14 -1.02 14.18
C ASN A 189 -39.11 -2.10 13.06
N LYS A 190 -40.28 -2.54 12.56
CA LYS A 190 -40.42 -3.52 11.48
C LYS A 190 -41.34 -3.03 10.36
N ILE A 191 -41.24 -3.65 9.18
CA ILE A 191 -42.13 -3.41 8.04
C ILE A 191 -43.19 -4.52 7.93
N VAL A 192 -44.33 -4.19 7.33
CA VAL A 192 -45.39 -5.16 7.00
C VAL A 192 -45.04 -5.81 5.65
N ALA A 193 -44.76 -7.11 5.64
CA ALA A 193 -44.53 -7.91 4.43
C ALA A 193 -45.53 -9.08 4.38
N MET A 194 -45.52 -9.87 3.30
CA MET A 194 -46.39 -11.06 3.15
C MET A 194 -45.54 -12.33 3.06
N ASN A 195 -45.96 -13.42 3.70
CA ASN A 195 -45.36 -14.74 3.49
C ASN A 195 -45.85 -15.38 2.18
N ASP A 196 -45.39 -16.59 1.90
CA ASP A 196 -45.79 -17.40 0.73
C ASP A 196 -47.29 -17.81 0.72
N SER A 197 -47.97 -17.68 1.86
CA SER A 197 -49.41 -17.90 2.01
C SER A 197 -50.24 -16.61 1.89
N GLY A 198 -49.60 -15.46 1.68
CA GLY A 198 -50.27 -14.15 1.59
C GLY A 198 -50.58 -13.50 2.94
N ASP A 199 -50.14 -14.09 4.06
CA ASP A 199 -50.39 -13.56 5.40
C ASP A 199 -49.40 -12.44 5.75
N PRO A 200 -49.84 -11.39 6.47
CA PRO A 200 -48.97 -10.32 6.90
C PRO A 200 -47.99 -10.78 7.98
N ILE A 201 -46.71 -10.68 7.70
CA ILE A 201 -45.60 -10.96 8.60
C ILE A 201 -44.82 -9.68 8.93
N MET A 202 -44.30 -9.58 10.15
CA MET A 202 -43.46 -8.47 10.57
C MET A 202 -42.00 -8.83 10.33
N VAL A 203 -41.44 -8.35 9.23
CA VAL A 203 -40.04 -8.57 8.89
C VAL A 203 -39.20 -7.38 9.31
N LEU A 204 -37.94 -7.64 9.63
CA LEU A 204 -36.96 -6.57 9.66
C LEU A 204 -36.90 -5.96 8.24
N PRO A 205 -36.60 -4.67 8.08
CA PRO A 205 -36.45 -4.09 6.73
C PRO A 205 -35.43 -4.94 5.93
N GLU A 206 -35.87 -5.54 4.83
CA GLU A 206 -34.98 -6.33 3.96
C GLU A 206 -34.47 -5.45 2.80
N SER A 207 -33.16 -5.14 2.86
CA SER A 207 -32.26 -4.77 1.75
C SER A 207 -32.73 -3.64 0.81
N GLY A 208 -32.40 -2.39 1.18
CA GLY A 208 -32.48 -1.24 0.27
C GLY A 208 -32.49 0.13 0.94
N SER A 209 -32.32 0.20 2.25
CA SER A 209 -32.09 1.48 2.91
C SER A 209 -30.70 2.01 2.51
N ALA A 210 -30.50 3.33 2.46
CA ALA A 210 -29.17 3.89 2.23
C ALA A 210 -28.13 3.35 3.24
N ALA A 211 -28.57 2.94 4.44
CA ALA A 211 -27.74 2.26 5.42
C ALA A 211 -27.28 0.87 4.95
N ASP A 212 -28.14 0.08 4.32
CA ASP A 212 -27.76 -1.26 3.82
C ASP A 212 -26.73 -1.16 2.69
N VAL A 213 -26.90 -0.21 1.75
CA VAL A 213 -25.89 0.03 0.71
C VAL A 213 -24.56 0.44 1.35
N LEU A 214 -24.55 1.35 2.33
CA LEU A 214 -23.32 1.74 3.02
C LEU A 214 -22.69 0.58 3.80
N ILE A 215 -23.50 -0.29 4.42
CA ILE A 215 -23.02 -1.48 5.12
C ILE A 215 -22.45 -2.51 4.12
N GLU A 216 -23.12 -2.79 3.01
CA GLU A 216 -22.64 -3.70 1.96
C GLU A 216 -21.35 -3.18 1.31
N LEU A 217 -21.26 -1.88 1.00
CA LEU A 217 -20.03 -1.26 0.48
C LEU A 217 -18.88 -1.24 1.51
N ALA A 218 -19.21 -1.23 2.81
CA ALA A 218 -18.23 -1.31 3.90
C ALA A 218 -17.76 -2.75 4.19
N LYS A 219 -18.47 -3.79 3.74
CA LYS A 219 -18.03 -5.18 3.90
C LYS A 219 -16.75 -5.46 3.11
N PRO A 220 -15.98 -6.50 3.48
CA PRO A 220 -14.80 -6.92 2.72
C PRO A 220 -15.07 -7.34 1.27
N THR A 221 -16.30 -7.44 0.77
CA THR A 221 -16.58 -7.68 -0.67
C THR A 221 -17.30 -6.50 -1.31
N GLY A 222 -17.41 -5.38 -0.60
CA GLY A 222 -18.19 -4.23 -1.03
C GLY A 222 -17.70 -3.59 -2.33
N ALA A 223 -16.40 -3.70 -2.64
CA ALA A 223 -15.85 -3.19 -3.90
C ALA A 223 -16.31 -4.01 -5.13
N GLU A 224 -16.55 -5.32 -4.97
CA GLU A 224 -17.07 -6.19 -6.06
C GLU A 224 -18.45 -5.72 -6.54
N LEU A 225 -19.23 -5.13 -5.63
CA LEU A 225 -20.56 -4.59 -5.92
C LEU A 225 -20.52 -3.33 -6.80
N ILE A 226 -19.36 -2.69 -6.96
CA ILE A 226 -19.15 -1.54 -7.84
C ILE A 226 -18.19 -1.83 -9.01
N GLY A 227 -18.00 -3.11 -9.34
CA GLY A 227 -17.30 -3.55 -10.56
C GLY A 227 -15.80 -3.78 -10.41
N THR A 228 -15.28 -3.93 -9.18
CA THR A 228 -13.90 -4.38 -8.95
C THR A 228 -13.85 -5.91 -8.85
N LEU A 229 -12.66 -6.50 -9.03
CA LEU A 229 -12.45 -7.95 -8.85
C LEU A 229 -11.80 -8.27 -7.50
N SER A 230 -11.83 -7.33 -6.55
CA SER A 230 -11.14 -7.43 -5.27
C SER A 230 -12.12 -7.79 -4.15
N SER A 231 -11.79 -8.82 -3.37
CA SER A 231 -12.46 -9.10 -2.09
C SER A 231 -11.99 -8.12 -1.02
N LYS A 232 -12.23 -6.83 -1.27
CA LYS A 232 -12.01 -5.70 -0.36
C LYS A 232 -13.27 -4.82 -0.21
N SER A 233 -13.31 -4.00 0.83
CA SER A 233 -14.31 -2.91 0.91
C SER A 233 -14.00 -1.78 -0.07
N VAL A 234 -14.98 -0.93 -0.39
CA VAL A 234 -14.77 0.21 -1.31
C VAL A 234 -13.63 1.11 -0.83
N GLN A 235 -13.56 1.40 0.47
CA GLN A 235 -12.51 2.24 1.05
C GLN A 235 -11.12 1.61 0.94
N GLN A 236 -11.02 0.28 0.99
CA GLN A 236 -9.77 -0.46 0.84
C GLN A 236 -9.30 -0.58 -0.62
N GLU A 237 -10.16 -0.25 -1.58
CA GLU A 237 -9.78 -0.20 -3.00
C GLU A 237 -9.38 1.21 -3.44
N LEU A 238 -9.99 2.25 -2.87
CA LEU A 238 -9.74 3.64 -3.23
C LEU A 238 -8.41 4.17 -2.67
N MET A 239 -7.62 4.80 -3.54
CA MET A 239 -6.56 5.71 -3.12
C MET A 239 -7.10 7.14 -3.12
N ILE A 240 -6.85 7.86 -2.04
CA ILE A 240 -7.29 9.25 -1.91
C ILE A 240 -6.31 10.19 -2.59
N LYS A 241 -6.74 11.39 -2.94
CA LYS A 241 -5.92 12.40 -3.63
C LYS A 241 -5.56 13.54 -2.70
N THR A 242 -4.30 14.02 -2.72
CA THR A 242 -3.89 15.15 -1.89
C THR A 242 -4.68 16.41 -2.20
N SER A 243 -5.05 16.65 -3.47
CA SER A 243 -5.88 17.79 -3.91
C SER A 243 -7.28 17.84 -3.26
N SER A 244 -7.75 16.72 -2.71
CA SER A 244 -9.05 16.62 -2.03
C SER A 244 -9.01 17.02 -0.55
N PHE A 245 -7.83 17.33 -0.01
CA PHE A 245 -7.63 17.66 1.39
C PHE A 245 -6.86 18.98 1.57
N PRO A 246 -7.09 19.72 2.67
CA PRO A 246 -6.37 20.97 2.93
C PRO A 246 -4.88 20.76 3.24
N THR A 247 -4.54 19.63 3.86
CA THR A 247 -3.18 19.29 4.30
C THR A 247 -2.84 17.84 3.97
N LEU A 248 -1.55 17.51 3.91
CA LEU A 248 -1.11 16.13 3.75
C LEU A 248 -1.44 15.27 4.98
N GLN A 249 -1.50 15.87 6.18
CA GLN A 249 -1.98 15.17 7.38
C GLN A 249 -3.45 14.79 7.28
N ASP A 250 -4.31 15.68 6.75
CA ASP A 250 -5.72 15.35 6.53
C ASP A 250 -5.85 14.19 5.54
N ALA A 251 -5.12 14.22 4.42
CA ALA A 251 -5.07 13.07 3.52
C ALA A 251 -4.60 11.81 4.27
N ALA A 252 -3.48 11.89 4.99
CA ALA A 252 -2.96 10.78 5.78
C ALA A 252 -4.01 10.22 6.74
N ASN A 253 -4.80 11.03 7.44
CA ASN A 253 -5.86 10.59 8.36
C ASN A 253 -6.92 9.72 7.67
N TYR A 254 -7.38 10.10 6.48
CA TYR A 254 -8.44 9.39 5.75
C TYR A 254 -7.94 8.24 4.87
N ALA A 255 -6.64 8.17 4.57
CA ALA A 255 -6.06 7.11 3.75
C ALA A 255 -6.20 5.73 4.40
N VAL A 256 -6.61 4.73 3.61
CA VAL A 256 -6.69 3.31 4.01
C VAL A 256 -5.86 2.42 3.09
N ASN A 257 -6.00 2.55 1.76
CA ASN A 257 -5.20 1.82 0.79
C ASN A 257 -3.93 2.60 0.38
N GLY A 258 -4.11 3.86 0.00
CA GLY A 258 -3.02 4.68 -0.50
C GLY A 258 -3.40 6.13 -0.72
N ILE A 259 -2.39 6.93 -1.05
CA ILE A 259 -2.47 8.35 -1.33
C ILE A 259 -1.89 8.58 -2.71
N ILE A 260 -2.58 9.33 -3.56
CA ILE A 260 -2.06 9.87 -4.81
C ILE A 260 -1.72 11.34 -4.54
N VAL A 261 -0.43 11.68 -4.68
CA VAL A 261 0.00 13.09 -4.66
C VAL A 261 -0.21 13.63 -6.07
N ASP A 262 -1.36 14.23 -6.31
CA ASP A 262 -1.84 14.61 -7.65
C ASP A 262 -1.64 16.08 -8.03
N ASP A 263 -1.29 16.92 -7.06
CA ASP A 263 -0.90 18.32 -7.22
C ASP A 263 0.37 18.63 -6.40
N ASP A 264 1.13 19.65 -6.81
CA ASP A 264 2.35 20.05 -6.10
C ASP A 264 2.00 20.44 -4.65
N TYR A 265 2.63 19.78 -3.68
CA TYR A 265 2.40 19.99 -2.26
C TYR A 265 3.46 20.91 -1.67
N HIS A 266 3.04 22.07 -1.21
CA HIS A 266 3.92 23.03 -0.56
C HIS A 266 4.00 22.76 0.94
N PHE A 267 5.13 22.23 1.41
CA PHE A 267 5.33 21.95 2.84
C PHE A 267 6.06 23.10 3.53
N THR A 268 5.90 23.20 4.84
CA THR A 268 6.68 24.13 5.68
C THR A 268 7.83 23.41 6.38
N ASP A 269 8.93 24.11 6.69
CA ASP A 269 10.04 23.53 7.44
C ASP A 269 9.59 22.93 8.79
N GLY A 270 9.94 21.68 9.04
CA GLY A 270 9.58 20.93 10.24
C GLY A 270 8.18 20.30 10.20
N GLU A 271 7.47 20.37 9.06
CA GLU A 271 6.18 19.71 8.91
C GLU A 271 6.31 18.20 9.11
N THR A 272 5.40 17.62 9.89
CA THR A 272 5.37 16.19 10.18
C THR A 272 3.98 15.64 9.85
N VAL A 273 3.97 14.50 9.15
CA VAL A 273 2.76 13.77 8.76
C VAL A 273 2.80 12.40 9.41
N ASP A 274 1.91 12.18 10.37
CA ASP A 274 1.71 10.89 11.04
C ASP A 274 0.74 10.01 10.23
N PHE A 275 1.22 8.85 9.79
CA PHE A 275 0.43 7.84 9.08
C PHE A 275 -0.21 6.79 9.99
N SER A 276 -0.02 6.90 11.31
CA SER A 276 -0.68 6.11 12.35
C SER A 276 -0.52 4.58 12.18
N GLY A 277 0.65 4.14 11.73
CA GLY A 277 0.99 2.73 11.51
C GLY A 277 0.36 2.11 10.28
N LYS A 278 -0.31 2.88 9.41
CA LYS A 278 -1.03 2.35 8.26
C LYS A 278 -0.08 1.90 7.16
N LYS A 279 -0.35 0.71 6.62
CA LYS A 279 0.35 0.20 5.44
C LYS A 279 -0.24 0.83 4.18
N LEU A 280 0.45 1.80 3.59
CA LEU A 280 -0.06 2.60 2.47
C LEU A 280 0.83 2.50 1.23
N THR A 281 0.23 2.70 0.06
CA THR A 281 0.97 3.08 -1.16
C THR A 281 0.81 4.58 -1.37
N ILE A 282 1.91 5.33 -1.33
CA ILE A 282 1.95 6.76 -1.66
C ILE A 282 2.47 6.87 -3.10
N GLU A 283 1.59 7.13 -4.06
CA GLU A 283 1.91 7.29 -5.48
C GLU A 283 2.02 8.77 -5.83
N CYS A 284 3.23 9.26 -6.08
CA CYS A 284 3.47 10.66 -6.39
C CYS A 284 3.41 10.92 -7.90
N LYS A 285 2.51 11.82 -8.31
CA LYS A 285 2.38 12.34 -9.67
C LYS A 285 2.77 13.82 -9.76
N ALA A 286 2.99 14.45 -8.61
CA ALA A 286 3.43 15.82 -8.43
C ALA A 286 4.56 15.89 -7.37
N LYS A 287 5.06 17.10 -7.10
CA LYS A 287 6.25 17.34 -6.26
C LYS A 287 5.88 17.71 -4.84
N PHE A 288 6.81 17.48 -3.92
CA PHE A 288 6.84 18.15 -2.63
C PHE A 288 7.79 19.34 -2.74
N ILE A 289 7.26 20.55 -2.58
CA ILE A 289 7.99 21.80 -2.77
C ILE A 289 8.13 22.52 -1.43
N GLY A 290 9.34 22.84 -1.02
CA GLY A 290 9.57 23.51 0.24
C GLY A 290 11.05 23.60 0.58
N ASP A 291 11.38 24.59 1.41
CA ASP A 291 12.70 24.74 2.01
C ASP A 291 12.61 24.25 3.45
N GLY A 292 13.48 23.32 3.83
CA GLY A 292 13.48 22.68 5.14
C GLY A 292 13.13 21.19 5.09
N LYS A 293 12.55 20.69 6.19
CA LYS A 293 12.27 19.28 6.42
C LYS A 293 10.77 18.96 6.34
N LEU A 294 10.42 17.90 5.62
CA LEU A 294 9.13 17.24 5.65
C LEU A 294 9.32 15.84 6.23
N THR A 295 8.61 15.48 7.30
CA THR A 295 8.76 14.20 7.98
C THR A 295 7.54 13.32 7.75
N PHE A 296 7.75 12.12 7.23
CA PHE A 296 6.78 11.03 7.20
C PHE A 296 7.03 10.12 8.40
N GLU A 297 6.07 10.08 9.31
CA GLU A 297 6.20 9.37 10.58
C GLU A 297 5.17 8.24 10.69
N ASN A 298 5.57 7.14 11.36
CA ASN A 298 4.72 5.97 11.63
C ASN A 298 4.05 5.38 10.38
N LEU A 299 4.75 5.32 9.25
CA LEU A 299 4.29 4.60 8.08
C LEU A 299 4.42 3.09 8.35
N GLY A 300 3.33 2.34 8.16
CA GLY A 300 3.26 0.92 8.50
C GLY A 300 4.20 0.07 7.64
N SER A 301 4.77 -1.00 8.22
CA SER A 301 5.70 -1.87 7.51
C SER A 301 5.08 -2.50 6.25
N GLY A 302 5.86 -2.51 5.17
CA GLY A 302 5.42 -2.92 3.84
C GLY A 302 4.75 -1.80 3.03
N SER A 303 4.75 -0.56 3.52
CA SER A 303 4.33 0.60 2.73
C SER A 303 5.32 0.91 1.61
N ARG A 304 4.82 1.61 0.59
CA ARG A 304 5.59 1.98 -0.59
C ARG A 304 5.42 3.46 -0.89
N ILE A 305 6.52 4.15 -1.18
CA ILE A 305 6.50 5.53 -1.68
C ILE A 305 7.02 5.49 -3.11
N VAL A 306 6.21 5.85 -4.08
CA VAL A 306 6.49 5.62 -5.51
C VAL A 306 6.57 6.96 -6.23
N HIS A 307 7.70 7.20 -6.90
CA HIS A 307 8.06 8.45 -7.59
C HIS A 307 8.05 9.73 -6.73
N PRO A 308 8.44 9.73 -5.44
CA PRO A 308 8.48 10.98 -4.70
C PRO A 308 9.46 11.94 -5.37
N HIS A 309 9.15 13.24 -5.36
CA HIS A 309 10.00 14.28 -5.95
C HIS A 309 10.12 15.45 -4.99
N MET A 310 11.27 15.58 -4.33
CA MET A 310 11.59 16.75 -3.47
C MET A 310 12.16 17.90 -4.31
N GLN A 311 11.67 19.12 -4.10
CA GLN A 311 12.18 20.32 -4.77
C GLN A 311 12.26 21.50 -3.82
N SER A 312 13.41 22.18 -3.76
CA SER A 312 13.52 23.43 -3.00
C SER A 312 12.61 24.53 -3.56
N GLN A 313 11.98 25.28 -2.66
CA GLN A 313 11.20 26.47 -3.02
C GLN A 313 12.13 27.60 -3.48
N THR A 314 13.24 27.81 -2.77
CA THR A 314 14.27 28.79 -3.13
C THR A 314 15.24 28.21 -4.18
N VAL A 315 15.73 29.05 -5.09
CA VAL A 315 16.81 28.68 -6.03
C VAL A 315 18.16 28.92 -5.34
N PRO A 316 18.97 27.89 -5.07
CA PRO A 316 20.25 28.04 -4.37
C PRO A 316 21.30 28.67 -5.27
N TYR A 317 22.35 29.20 -4.63
CA TYR A 317 23.61 29.50 -5.29
C TYR A 317 24.47 28.23 -5.34
N VAL A 318 24.88 27.85 -6.54
CA VAL A 318 25.70 26.66 -6.81
C VAL A 318 26.96 27.02 -7.57
N ILE A 319 27.98 26.18 -7.44
CA ILE A 319 29.23 26.25 -8.20
C ILE A 319 29.36 25.05 -9.15
N SER A 320 30.15 25.21 -10.20
CA SER A 320 30.64 24.11 -11.03
C SER A 320 32.15 23.98 -10.90
N ARG A 321 32.62 22.76 -10.67
CA ARG A 321 34.05 22.41 -10.71
C ARG A 321 34.48 21.82 -12.06
N TRP A 322 33.64 21.94 -13.08
CA TRP A 322 33.90 21.37 -14.41
C TRP A 322 33.71 22.41 -15.49
N ASP A 323 34.60 22.38 -16.48
CA ASP A 323 34.53 23.21 -17.68
C ASP A 323 33.53 22.64 -18.71
N SER A 324 33.43 23.28 -19.88
CA SER A 324 32.54 22.83 -20.96
C SER A 324 32.92 21.49 -21.59
N ASN A 325 34.14 21.01 -21.38
CA ASN A 325 34.61 19.70 -21.85
C ASN A 325 34.43 18.62 -20.77
N GLY A 326 33.96 18.99 -19.57
CA GLY A 326 33.83 18.08 -18.43
C GLY A 326 35.13 17.87 -17.67
N GLU A 327 36.17 18.67 -17.91
CA GLU A 327 37.42 18.58 -17.16
C GLU A 327 37.37 19.39 -15.87
N TRP A 328 38.10 18.93 -14.86
CA TRP A 328 38.17 19.59 -13.55
C TRP A 328 38.80 20.99 -13.62
N ILE A 329 38.10 21.97 -13.07
CA ILE A 329 38.62 23.32 -12.79
C ILE A 329 39.29 23.29 -11.42
N THR A 330 40.55 23.72 -11.34
CA THR A 330 41.34 23.74 -10.09
C THR A 330 41.64 25.12 -9.57
N GLU A 331 41.54 26.13 -10.44
CA GLU A 331 41.89 27.50 -10.12
C GLU A 331 40.74 28.14 -9.31
N PRO A 332 40.95 28.51 -8.03
CA PRO A 332 39.87 29.00 -7.15
C PRO A 332 39.09 30.16 -7.74
N SER A 333 39.78 31.11 -8.37
CA SER A 333 39.14 32.27 -9.01
C SER A 333 38.22 31.88 -10.17
N THR A 334 38.57 30.82 -10.91
CA THR A 334 37.74 30.30 -12.01
C THR A 334 36.52 29.56 -11.46
N ILE A 335 36.67 28.75 -10.40
CA ILE A 335 35.54 28.07 -9.75
C ILE A 335 34.54 29.09 -9.21
N ILE A 336 35.00 30.13 -8.51
CA ILE A 336 34.15 31.20 -7.98
C ILE A 336 33.40 31.91 -9.12
N SER A 337 34.03 32.09 -10.29
CA SER A 337 33.38 32.71 -11.45
C SER A 337 32.22 31.88 -12.04
N THR A 338 32.12 30.59 -11.69
CA THR A 338 31.00 29.71 -12.10
C THR A 338 29.75 29.88 -11.25
N LEU A 339 29.84 30.60 -10.13
CA LEU A 339 28.75 30.79 -9.18
C LEU A 339 27.48 31.30 -9.88
N THR A 340 26.40 30.55 -9.77
CA THR A 340 25.12 30.85 -10.42
C THR A 340 23.94 30.37 -9.58
N GLN A 341 22.73 30.85 -9.88
CA GLN A 341 21.51 30.33 -9.27
C GLN A 341 20.94 29.20 -10.12
N SER A 342 20.96 27.97 -9.60
CA SER A 342 20.46 26.79 -10.30
C SER A 342 20.15 25.67 -9.33
N ARG A 343 19.20 24.79 -9.67
CA ARG A 343 18.89 23.57 -8.89
C ARG A 343 19.53 22.31 -9.47
N THR A 344 20.20 22.42 -10.63
CA THR A 344 20.58 21.24 -11.43
C THR A 344 21.96 21.32 -12.08
N GLN A 345 22.64 22.46 -11.99
CA GLN A 345 23.91 22.71 -12.69
C GLN A 345 25.05 23.00 -11.71
N GLY A 346 25.31 22.07 -10.79
CA GLY A 346 26.29 22.24 -9.73
C GLY A 346 25.76 21.82 -8.38
N TYR A 347 26.56 22.03 -7.34
CA TYR A 347 26.16 21.87 -5.95
C TYR A 347 26.41 23.16 -5.17
N ALA A 348 25.72 23.34 -4.06
CA ALA A 348 25.88 24.50 -3.20
C ALA A 348 27.17 24.37 -2.37
N PRO A 349 28.07 25.35 -2.39
CA PRO A 349 29.35 25.22 -1.69
C PRO A 349 29.17 25.12 -0.18
N THR A 350 30.01 24.31 0.46
CA THR A 350 30.05 24.09 1.92
C THR A 350 31.44 24.34 2.47
N VAL A 351 31.61 24.23 3.78
CA VAL A 351 32.92 24.33 4.44
C VAL A 351 33.96 23.32 3.91
N ASN A 352 33.51 22.24 3.26
CA ASN A 352 34.38 21.26 2.62
C ASN A 352 35.02 21.77 1.32
N ASP A 353 34.50 22.85 0.74
CA ASP A 353 35.12 23.55 -0.39
C ASP A 353 36.27 24.46 0.10
N VAL A 354 37.23 23.87 0.81
CA VAL A 354 38.29 24.58 1.56
C VAL A 354 39.14 25.53 0.72
N ASP A 355 39.20 25.31 -0.59
CA ASP A 355 39.93 26.09 -1.58
C ASP A 355 39.25 27.41 -1.96
N ILE A 356 37.92 27.50 -1.82
CA ILE A 356 37.14 28.69 -2.22
C ILE A 356 36.25 29.26 -1.10
N TYR A 357 35.91 28.47 -0.07
CA TYR A 357 34.79 28.78 0.83
C TYR A 357 34.95 30.14 1.52
N ASN A 358 36.17 30.46 2.00
CA ASN A 358 36.46 31.73 2.66
C ASN A 358 36.35 32.95 1.74
N SER A 359 36.47 32.76 0.42
CA SER A 359 36.37 33.80 -0.60
C SER A 359 34.94 33.99 -1.14
N LEU A 360 33.98 33.16 -0.71
CA LEU A 360 32.59 33.27 -1.13
C LEU A 360 31.85 34.38 -0.37
N PRO A 361 30.89 35.06 -1.03
CA PRO A 361 30.00 36.03 -0.38
C PRO A 361 29.20 35.41 0.78
N ASP A 362 28.91 36.21 1.81
CA ASP A 362 28.19 35.74 3.01
C ASP A 362 26.79 35.19 2.69
N ASN A 363 26.08 35.77 1.71
CA ASN A 363 24.78 35.27 1.28
C ASN A 363 24.83 33.88 0.63
N VAL A 364 25.99 33.47 0.10
CA VAL A 364 26.21 32.12 -0.47
C VAL A 364 26.55 31.14 0.65
N LYS A 365 27.45 31.53 1.56
CA LYS A 365 27.86 30.69 2.70
C LYS A 365 26.70 30.41 3.65
N ASN A 366 25.82 31.40 3.85
CA ASN A 366 24.72 31.32 4.81
C ASN A 366 23.39 30.82 4.20
N GLN A 367 23.40 30.31 2.96
CA GLN A 367 22.15 29.92 2.29
C GLN A 367 21.41 28.74 2.93
N ASN A 368 22.13 27.85 3.63
CA ASN A 368 21.65 26.67 4.38
C ASN A 368 20.33 26.08 3.85
N LEU A 369 20.32 25.73 2.57
CA LEU A 369 19.10 25.39 1.83
C LEU A 369 19.02 23.88 1.63
N ILE A 370 17.92 23.28 2.08
CA ILE A 370 17.60 21.87 1.88
C ILE A 370 16.12 21.70 1.53
N SER A 371 15.77 20.62 0.85
CA SER A 371 14.39 20.16 0.64
C SER A 371 14.35 18.67 0.94
N HIS A 372 14.10 18.34 2.20
CA HIS A 372 14.53 17.09 2.79
C HIS A 372 13.35 16.26 3.27
N LEU A 373 13.14 15.07 2.69
CA LEU A 373 12.12 14.13 3.15
C LEU A 373 12.72 13.15 4.17
N ILE A 374 12.22 13.20 5.39
CA ILE A 374 12.62 12.30 6.47
C ILE A 374 11.56 11.21 6.62
N ILE A 375 11.96 9.95 6.49
CA ILE A 375 11.17 8.79 6.87
C ILE A 375 11.60 8.43 8.29
N SER A 376 10.71 8.57 9.27
CA SER A 376 11.00 8.36 10.69
C SER A 376 10.03 7.35 11.30
N ASN A 377 10.48 6.54 12.25
CA ASN A 377 9.66 5.54 12.96
C ASN A 377 8.84 4.63 12.00
N SER A 378 9.43 4.28 10.87
CA SER A 378 8.80 3.65 9.71
C SER A 378 9.74 2.61 9.10
N SER A 379 9.80 1.41 9.68
CA SER A 379 10.65 0.32 9.20
C SER A 379 9.96 -0.55 8.14
N GLY A 380 10.73 -1.09 7.20
CA GLY A 380 10.22 -1.94 6.12
C GLY A 380 9.51 -1.16 5.01
N ILE A 381 10.08 -0.02 4.61
CA ILE A 381 9.53 0.87 3.58
C ILE A 381 10.33 0.74 2.29
N ASP A 382 9.65 0.58 1.16
CA ASP A 382 10.28 0.67 -0.15
C ASP A 382 9.97 2.03 -0.80
N VAL A 383 11.01 2.78 -1.15
CA VAL A 383 10.92 4.03 -1.90
C VAL A 383 11.36 3.76 -3.34
N PHE A 384 10.44 3.82 -4.28
CA PHE A 384 10.70 3.52 -5.69
C PHE A 384 10.86 4.79 -6.51
N TYR A 385 11.92 4.83 -7.31
CA TYR A 385 12.22 5.89 -8.28
C TYR A 385 12.21 7.31 -7.68
N PRO A 386 12.86 7.56 -6.52
CA PRO A 386 12.91 8.89 -5.93
C PRO A 386 13.63 9.86 -6.87
N LYS A 387 13.12 11.09 -6.92
CA LYS A 387 13.65 12.21 -7.71
C LYS A 387 13.94 13.39 -6.80
N ALA A 388 14.87 14.24 -7.19
CA ALA A 388 15.14 15.46 -6.45
C ALA A 388 15.51 16.59 -7.41
N THR A 389 15.11 17.81 -7.10
CA THR A 389 15.55 19.02 -7.79
C THR A 389 16.02 20.00 -6.73
N PHE A 390 17.28 19.82 -6.33
CA PHE A 390 17.83 20.36 -5.11
C PHE A 390 17.01 19.91 -3.89
N GLY A 391 17.05 18.59 -3.65
CA GLY A 391 16.39 17.94 -2.53
C GLY A 391 17.08 16.63 -2.15
N SER A 392 16.58 15.98 -1.11
CA SER A 392 17.26 14.86 -0.46
C SER A 392 16.31 14.00 0.37
N TYR A 393 16.79 12.81 0.78
CA TYR A 393 16.01 11.84 1.54
C TYR A 393 16.80 11.28 2.72
N GLU A 394 16.13 11.10 3.84
CA GLU A 394 16.68 10.51 5.05
C GLU A 394 15.76 9.39 5.55
N SER A 395 16.35 8.27 5.93
CA SER A 395 15.71 7.23 6.73
C SER A 395 16.32 7.30 8.13
N PHE A 396 15.58 7.93 9.04
CA PHE A 396 16.02 8.15 10.42
C PHE A 396 15.52 7.03 11.34
N LYS A 397 16.45 6.31 11.96
CA LYS A 397 16.20 5.22 12.91
C LYS A 397 15.26 4.12 12.40
N ASN A 398 15.41 3.71 11.15
CA ASN A 398 14.61 2.63 10.58
C ASN A 398 15.46 1.43 10.18
N ASN A 399 14.83 0.27 10.21
CA ASN A 399 15.34 -0.94 9.61
C ASN A 399 14.58 -1.23 8.30
N ASN A 400 15.20 -1.98 7.41
CA ASN A 400 14.57 -2.52 6.20
C ASN A 400 14.03 -1.45 5.23
N VAL A 401 14.61 -0.24 5.20
CA VAL A 401 14.22 0.82 4.25
C VAL A 401 15.07 0.74 2.98
N LYS A 402 14.43 0.71 1.81
CA LYS A 402 15.13 0.57 0.54
C LYS A 402 14.76 1.67 -0.44
N PHE A 403 15.77 2.34 -0.99
CA PHE A 403 15.60 3.28 -2.10
C PHE A 403 15.97 2.56 -3.40
N TRP A 404 14.98 2.38 -4.27
CA TRP A 404 15.10 1.66 -5.52
C TRP A 404 15.20 2.64 -6.68
N TYR A 405 16.27 2.53 -7.47
CA TYR A 405 16.50 3.29 -8.69
C TYR A 405 16.28 4.81 -8.58
N PRO A 406 16.97 5.53 -7.67
CA PRO A 406 17.00 6.99 -7.72
C PRO A 406 17.34 7.48 -9.12
N ARG A 407 16.64 8.50 -9.61
CA ARG A 407 16.78 8.97 -11.00
C ARG A 407 16.37 10.42 -11.09
N ASP A 408 16.90 11.15 -12.07
CA ASP A 408 16.62 12.58 -12.23
C ASP A 408 16.81 13.33 -10.88
N PHE A 409 17.85 12.92 -10.15
CA PHE A 409 18.07 13.25 -8.75
C PHE A 409 19.21 14.26 -8.64
N TYR A 410 18.88 15.49 -8.26
CA TYR A 410 19.83 16.58 -8.02
C TYR A 410 19.82 16.92 -6.52
N GLY A 411 20.92 16.60 -5.83
CA GLY A 411 21.03 16.75 -4.38
C GLY A 411 21.05 18.20 -3.90
N ASP A 412 20.60 18.42 -2.66
CA ASP A 412 20.73 19.70 -1.95
C ASP A 412 22.02 19.78 -1.10
N MET A 413 22.05 20.63 -0.07
CA MET A 413 23.20 20.81 0.82
C MET A 413 23.46 19.63 1.77
N SER A 414 22.60 18.62 1.81
CA SER A 414 22.75 17.42 2.63
C SER A 414 23.34 16.24 1.83
N ASN A 415 23.35 15.04 2.42
CA ASN A 415 23.56 13.82 1.65
C ASN A 415 22.31 13.55 0.80
N CYS A 416 22.47 13.12 -0.45
CA CYS A 416 21.33 12.86 -1.33
C CYS A 416 20.39 11.82 -0.71
N ILE A 417 20.94 10.69 -0.25
CA ILE A 417 20.21 9.67 0.51
C ILE A 417 21.01 9.33 1.77
N ALA A 418 20.39 9.39 2.94
CA ALA A 418 21.04 9.06 4.21
C ALA A 418 20.26 8.03 5.02
N PHE A 419 20.97 7.10 5.66
CA PHE A 419 20.42 6.23 6.70
C PHE A 419 21.05 6.61 8.02
N THR A 420 20.26 7.25 8.89
CA THR A 420 20.77 8.00 10.04
C THR A 420 20.26 7.46 11.36
N ALA A 421 21.08 7.58 12.40
CA ALA A 421 20.74 7.20 13.77
C ALA A 421 21.62 7.97 14.79
N TRP A 422 21.86 9.26 14.52
CA TRP A 422 22.88 10.07 15.19
C TRP A 422 22.66 10.32 16.68
N ASP A 423 21.49 10.00 17.21
CA ASP A 423 21.07 10.08 18.62
C ASP A 423 20.57 8.71 19.16
N SER A 424 20.94 7.59 18.54
CA SER A 424 20.60 6.23 19.00
C SER A 424 21.85 5.41 19.23
N THR A 425 21.90 4.63 20.32
CA THR A 425 22.96 3.65 20.56
C THR A 425 22.73 2.32 19.85
N ASP A 426 21.58 2.13 19.21
CA ASP A 426 21.26 0.90 18.48
C ASP A 426 21.87 0.93 17.08
N TYR A 427 22.09 -0.27 16.51
CA TYR A 427 22.46 -0.43 15.11
C TYR A 427 21.24 -0.77 14.26
N TYR A 428 21.22 -0.24 13.05
CA TYR A 428 20.14 -0.45 12.08
C TYR A 428 20.60 -1.31 10.91
N HIS A 429 19.69 -2.08 10.32
CA HIS A 429 19.97 -3.08 9.29
C HIS A 429 18.88 -3.13 8.22
N GLY A 430 19.12 -3.87 7.14
CA GLY A 430 18.21 -4.05 6.01
C GLY A 430 18.06 -2.81 5.12
N ASN A 431 18.91 -1.81 5.33
CA ASN A 431 18.83 -0.51 4.67
C ASN A 431 19.65 -0.49 3.39
N TYR A 432 19.03 -0.17 2.25
CA TYR A 432 19.69 -0.22 0.95
C TYR A 432 19.40 0.94 0.01
N VAL A 433 20.39 1.25 -0.82
CA VAL A 433 20.15 1.85 -2.14
C VAL A 433 20.41 0.79 -3.21
N ILE A 434 19.48 0.64 -4.16
CA ILE A 434 19.52 -0.40 -5.18
C ILE A 434 19.37 0.20 -6.57
N GLY A 435 20.46 0.20 -7.34
CA GLY A 435 20.54 0.78 -8.69
C GLY A 435 20.31 2.29 -8.74
N GLY A 436 20.20 2.85 -9.94
CA GLY A 436 19.95 4.28 -10.15
C GLY A 436 21.17 5.18 -10.00
N SER A 437 20.94 6.48 -9.79
CA SER A 437 21.98 7.51 -9.76
C SER A 437 21.56 8.72 -8.93
N THR A 438 22.54 9.37 -8.32
CA THR A 438 22.42 10.73 -7.77
C THR A 438 23.36 11.67 -8.52
N ASN A 439 22.94 12.91 -8.72
CA ASN A 439 23.73 13.95 -9.37
C ASN A 439 23.95 15.09 -8.41
N TYR A 440 25.18 15.60 -8.33
CA TYR A 440 25.54 16.71 -7.45
C TYR A 440 25.17 16.42 -5.99
N GLY A 441 24.62 17.41 -5.28
CA GLY A 441 24.48 17.39 -3.82
C GLY A 441 25.78 17.77 -3.15
N SER A 442 25.71 18.61 -2.12
CA SER A 442 26.91 19.11 -1.45
C SER A 442 27.57 18.07 -0.54
N GLY A 443 26.77 17.13 -0.02
CA GLY A 443 27.25 15.98 0.73
C GLY A 443 27.56 14.78 -0.18
N SER A 444 27.37 13.59 0.38
CA SER A 444 27.58 12.34 -0.33
C SER A 444 26.33 11.86 -1.08
N GLY A 445 26.50 11.07 -2.14
CA GLY A 445 25.38 10.47 -2.87
C GLY A 445 24.56 9.51 -2.02
N VAL A 446 25.24 8.64 -1.25
CA VAL A 446 24.61 7.82 -0.21
C VAL A 446 25.48 7.84 1.04
N CYS A 447 24.89 8.02 2.22
CA CYS A 447 25.62 7.98 3.47
C CYS A 447 24.95 7.09 4.52
N PHE A 448 25.72 6.25 5.19
CA PHE A 448 25.27 5.40 6.29
C PHE A 448 25.86 5.88 7.61
N TYR A 449 25.00 5.94 8.62
CA TYR A 449 25.38 6.25 9.99
C TYR A 449 24.85 5.12 10.88
N ARG A 450 25.75 4.49 11.65
CA ARG A 450 25.38 3.49 12.66
C ARG A 450 24.51 2.35 12.12
N ASN A 451 24.87 1.83 10.95
CA ASN A 451 24.24 0.67 10.33
C ASN A 451 25.14 -0.57 10.45
N ASP A 452 24.57 -1.70 10.85
CA ASP A 452 25.26 -2.99 10.92
C ASP A 452 24.43 -4.07 10.22
N GLY A 453 24.93 -4.59 9.10
CA GLY A 453 24.26 -5.65 8.34
C GLY A 453 24.30 -7.03 9.02
N GLY A 454 25.04 -7.19 10.11
CA GLY A 454 25.27 -8.46 10.80
C GLY A 454 25.87 -9.54 9.88
N VAL A 455 25.78 -10.80 10.30
CA VAL A 455 26.37 -11.93 9.55
C VAL A 455 25.77 -12.08 8.13
N GLY A 456 24.52 -11.68 7.94
CA GLY A 456 23.84 -11.70 6.64
C GLY A 456 24.34 -10.65 5.65
N HIS A 457 25.13 -9.69 6.13
CA HIS A 457 25.50 -8.46 5.42
C HIS A 457 24.28 -7.73 4.85
N ASP A 458 23.25 -7.57 5.68
CA ASP A 458 21.96 -7.03 5.28
C ASP A 458 21.96 -5.50 5.34
N GLY A 459 22.52 -4.86 4.31
CA GLY A 459 22.47 -3.41 4.10
C GLY A 459 23.56 -2.93 3.13
N GLY A 460 23.43 -1.72 2.60
CA GLY A 460 24.45 -1.06 1.80
C GLY A 460 23.98 -0.55 0.42
N VAL A 461 24.88 -0.50 -0.56
CA VAL A 461 24.60 0.00 -1.91
C VAL A 461 24.90 -1.08 -2.93
N ILE A 462 23.91 -1.44 -3.75
CA ILE A 462 24.03 -2.53 -4.73
C ILE A 462 23.38 -2.18 -6.08
N GLY A 463 23.64 -2.98 -7.12
CA GLY A 463 22.81 -3.01 -8.32
C GLY A 463 23.09 -1.94 -9.38
N GLY A 464 24.32 -1.45 -9.47
CA GLY A 464 24.75 -0.51 -10.52
C GLY A 464 24.52 0.96 -10.17
N PHE A 465 24.63 1.32 -8.88
CA PHE A 465 24.42 2.71 -8.45
C PHE A 465 25.53 3.64 -8.95
N THR A 466 25.17 4.79 -9.51
CA THR A 466 26.10 5.76 -10.10
C THR A 466 25.96 7.12 -9.43
N PRO A 467 26.80 7.45 -8.43
CA PRO A 467 26.90 8.80 -7.92
C PRO A 467 27.76 9.65 -8.86
N TYR A 468 27.20 10.77 -9.32
CA TYR A 468 27.82 11.67 -10.29
C TYR A 468 28.02 13.05 -9.68
N ARG A 469 29.27 13.52 -9.61
CA ARG A 469 29.62 14.90 -9.23
C ARG A 469 29.16 15.34 -7.84
N CYS A 470 29.07 14.42 -6.89
CA CYS A 470 28.79 14.75 -5.48
C CYS A 470 29.89 15.66 -4.90
N GLY A 471 29.47 16.60 -4.05
CA GLY A 471 30.33 17.61 -3.41
C GLY A 471 31.16 17.08 -2.25
N GLU A 472 30.83 15.90 -1.71
CA GLU A 472 31.74 15.07 -0.92
C GLU A 472 32.08 13.79 -1.68
N SER A 473 31.63 12.64 -1.19
CA SER A 473 31.95 11.33 -1.72
C SER A 473 30.74 10.69 -2.41
N GLY A 474 30.95 9.73 -3.31
CA GLY A 474 29.83 9.09 -4.00
C GLY A 474 28.99 8.24 -3.04
N VAL A 475 29.64 7.38 -2.28
CA VAL A 475 29.06 6.58 -1.19
C VAL A 475 29.94 6.71 0.03
N LYS A 476 29.34 6.82 1.22
CA LYS A 476 30.04 7.08 2.48
C LYS A 476 29.50 6.22 3.63
N THR A 477 30.40 5.69 4.46
CA THR A 477 30.10 5.34 5.85
C THR A 477 30.62 6.45 6.74
N TYR A 478 29.79 6.97 7.64
CA TYR A 478 30.21 8.07 8.48
C TYR A 478 31.26 7.63 9.52
N GLN A 479 32.20 8.53 9.79
CA GLN A 479 33.32 8.29 10.71
C GLN A 479 33.07 8.88 12.09
N ASN A 480 33.74 8.34 13.10
CA ASN A 480 33.77 8.91 14.45
C ASN A 480 32.36 9.08 15.06
N GLU A 481 32.19 10.09 15.91
CA GLU A 481 31.02 10.33 16.73
C GLU A 481 30.22 11.53 16.23
N VAL A 482 28.89 11.43 16.34
CA VAL A 482 27.97 12.57 16.33
C VAL A 482 27.26 12.58 17.68
N ASN A 483 27.21 13.73 18.35
CA ASN A 483 26.59 13.90 19.67
C ASN A 483 27.05 12.87 20.73
N GLY A 484 28.32 12.47 20.68
CA GLY A 484 28.90 11.50 21.63
C GLY A 484 28.53 10.05 21.36
N ILE A 485 27.98 9.72 20.18
CA ILE A 485 27.63 8.36 19.77
C ILE A 485 28.38 8.03 18.47
N SER A 486 29.05 6.88 18.41
CA SER A 486 29.72 6.42 17.19
C SER A 486 28.73 6.29 16.03
N GLN A 487 29.10 6.74 14.84
CA GLN A 487 28.29 6.64 13.62
C GLN A 487 28.86 5.63 12.63
N ARG A 488 29.86 4.86 13.06
CA ARG A 488 30.55 3.85 12.26
C ARG A 488 29.60 2.75 11.83
N CYS A 489 29.94 2.08 10.73
CA CYS A 489 29.11 1.05 10.12
C CYS A 489 29.86 -0.28 10.01
N TYR A 490 29.10 -1.38 9.99
CA TYR A 490 29.64 -2.75 9.98
C TYR A 490 28.86 -3.64 9.01
N ASN A 491 29.53 -4.65 8.46
CA ASN A 491 28.94 -5.73 7.69
C ASN A 491 28.05 -5.29 6.50
N LEU A 492 28.23 -4.10 5.94
CA LEU A 492 27.47 -3.66 4.75
C LEU A 492 28.04 -4.19 3.43
N ARG A 493 27.20 -4.18 2.38
CA ARG A 493 27.52 -4.54 1.00
C ARG A 493 27.66 -3.30 0.12
N PHE A 494 28.79 -3.16 -0.56
CA PHE A 494 29.05 -2.11 -1.53
C PHE A 494 29.42 -2.78 -2.85
N ILE A 495 28.42 -3.01 -3.70
CA ILE A 495 28.54 -3.88 -4.87
C ILE A 495 28.02 -3.18 -6.12
N ASP A 496 28.77 -3.22 -7.23
CA ASP A 496 28.36 -2.61 -8.50
C ASP A 496 28.12 -1.09 -8.35
N ILE A 497 29.16 -0.34 -7.97
CA ILE A 497 29.09 1.12 -7.76
C ILE A 497 30.05 1.82 -8.73
N ASN A 498 29.53 2.81 -9.45
CA ASN A 498 30.25 3.52 -10.50
C ASN A 498 30.37 5.01 -10.15
N PRO A 499 31.20 5.41 -9.18
CA PRO A 499 31.34 6.82 -8.85
C PRO A 499 32.10 7.57 -9.95
N ILE A 500 31.53 8.68 -10.38
CA ILE A 500 32.05 9.50 -11.47
C ILE A 500 32.23 10.93 -10.99
N GLU A 501 33.46 11.43 -11.08
CA GLU A 501 33.77 12.85 -10.88
C GLU A 501 33.31 13.43 -9.53
N THR A 502 33.35 12.66 -8.45
CA THR A 502 33.06 13.16 -7.09
C THR A 502 34.19 14.08 -6.58
N TYR A 503 33.88 15.08 -5.76
CA TYR A 503 34.87 16.10 -5.33
C TYR A 503 35.87 15.57 -4.29
N TYR A 504 35.39 14.76 -3.35
CA TYR A 504 36.25 13.95 -2.49
C TYR A 504 36.36 12.57 -3.12
N ASP A 505 35.77 11.55 -2.51
CA ASP A 505 36.10 10.17 -2.86
C ASP A 505 35.01 9.53 -3.70
N GLY A 506 35.35 8.51 -4.48
CA GLY A 506 34.32 7.75 -5.17
C GLY A 506 33.47 6.97 -4.17
N VAL A 507 34.14 6.19 -3.33
CA VAL A 507 33.55 5.45 -2.21
C VAL A 507 34.43 5.63 -0.98
N ASP A 508 33.87 6.12 0.11
CA ASP A 508 34.51 6.37 1.41
C ASP A 508 33.94 5.40 2.46
N LEU A 509 34.70 4.36 2.78
CA LEU A 509 34.36 3.33 3.76
C LEU A 509 35.24 3.42 5.01
N ASN A 510 35.68 4.62 5.38
CA ASN A 510 36.38 4.80 6.63
C ASN A 510 35.38 4.73 7.80
N ALA A 511 35.84 4.23 8.93
CA ALA A 511 35.15 4.24 10.21
C ALA A 511 35.87 5.19 11.19
N ASP A 512 37.20 5.20 11.19
CA ASP A 512 38.02 6.10 11.99
C ASP A 512 38.63 7.22 11.12
N TYR A 513 38.59 8.46 11.61
CA TYR A 513 39.19 9.59 10.90
C TYR A 513 39.90 10.58 11.81
N GLY A 514 41.10 11.01 11.40
CA GLY A 514 41.91 11.97 12.15
C GLY A 514 42.71 11.34 13.29
N THR A 515 42.90 12.11 14.38
CA THR A 515 43.71 11.70 15.54
C THR A 515 42.97 10.65 16.38
N PRO A 516 43.65 9.56 16.81
CA PRO A 516 43.04 8.53 17.65
C PRO A 516 42.36 9.11 18.90
N THR A 517 41.07 8.82 19.04
CA THR A 517 40.22 9.22 20.17
C THR A 517 39.39 8.01 20.60
N GLU A 518 39.08 7.88 21.89
CA GLU A 518 38.29 6.72 22.37
C GLU A 518 36.89 6.74 21.77
N ARG A 519 36.45 5.58 21.25
CA ARG A 519 35.16 5.45 20.58
C ARG A 519 34.05 5.38 21.60
N GLN A 520 32.95 6.08 21.35
CA GLN A 520 31.80 6.09 22.24
C GLN A 520 30.70 5.17 21.72
N HIS A 521 30.22 4.25 22.58
CA HIS A 521 29.19 3.26 22.22
C HIS A 521 29.58 2.38 21.01
N ASP A 522 30.86 1.99 20.96
CA ASP A 522 31.47 1.14 19.94
C ASP A 522 32.63 0.36 20.55
N TYR A 523 33.36 -0.42 19.75
CA TYR A 523 34.57 -1.11 20.20
C TYR A 523 35.65 -0.12 20.66
N THR A 524 36.28 -0.45 21.78
CA THR A 524 37.33 0.41 22.36
C THR A 524 38.63 0.34 21.58
N LEU A 525 39.49 1.36 21.73
CA LEU A 525 40.84 1.35 21.15
C LEU A 525 41.70 0.18 21.64
N ALA A 526 41.45 -0.33 22.85
CA ALA A 526 42.13 -1.49 23.40
C ALA A 526 41.69 -2.81 22.72
N GLN A 527 40.44 -2.90 22.27
CA GLN A 527 39.94 -4.05 21.51
C GLN A 527 40.43 -4.01 20.07
N TYR A 528 40.33 -2.84 19.43
CA TYR A 528 40.77 -2.62 18.06
C TYR A 528 41.42 -1.24 17.94
N ALA A 529 42.70 -1.26 17.54
CA ALA A 529 43.46 -0.04 17.29
C ALA A 529 42.75 0.86 16.25
N TRP A 530 43.13 2.13 16.24
CA TRP A 530 42.64 3.10 15.24
C TRP A 530 42.85 2.57 13.82
N ASN A 531 41.86 2.78 12.94
CA ASN A 531 41.79 2.27 11.56
C ASN A 531 41.76 0.72 11.44
N ASN A 532 41.53 -0.03 12.52
CA ASN A 532 41.54 -1.52 12.52
C ASN A 532 40.26 -2.15 13.07
N LEU A 533 39.16 -1.39 13.17
CA LEU A 533 37.85 -1.94 13.51
C LEU A 533 37.44 -3.09 12.57
N PRO A 534 36.75 -4.13 13.06
CA PRO A 534 36.32 -5.25 12.23
C PRO A 534 35.11 -4.89 11.37
N THR A 535 35.26 -3.89 10.49
CA THR A 535 34.17 -3.33 9.66
C THR A 535 33.52 -4.40 8.78
N ASN A 536 34.31 -5.38 8.32
CA ASN A 536 33.84 -6.59 7.65
C ASN A 536 32.87 -6.33 6.47
N HIS A 537 33.08 -5.24 5.72
CA HIS A 537 32.29 -4.95 4.54
C HIS A 537 32.58 -5.93 3.40
N ILE A 538 31.57 -6.19 2.57
CA ILE A 538 31.73 -6.85 1.26
C ILE A 538 31.77 -5.75 0.20
N VAL A 539 32.92 -5.58 -0.44
CA VAL A 539 33.13 -4.55 -1.46
C VAL A 539 33.49 -5.22 -2.78
N SER A 540 32.71 -4.98 -3.82
CA SER A 540 32.85 -5.71 -5.08
C SER A 540 32.48 -4.85 -6.28
N ASN A 541 33.22 -4.97 -7.38
CA ASN A 541 32.87 -4.32 -8.66
C ASN A 541 32.66 -2.79 -8.49
N ILE A 542 33.70 -2.11 -8.02
CA ILE A 542 33.73 -0.65 -7.91
C ILE A 542 34.46 -0.11 -9.13
N GLN A 543 33.83 0.82 -9.85
CA GLN A 543 34.40 1.44 -11.06
C GLN A 543 34.49 2.96 -10.87
N ALA A 544 35.52 3.41 -10.15
CA ALA A 544 35.76 4.81 -9.91
C ALA A 544 36.43 5.48 -11.11
N TYR A 545 35.86 6.59 -11.57
CA TYR A 545 36.35 7.33 -12.72
C TYR A 545 36.46 8.83 -12.42
N LYS A 546 37.67 9.38 -12.62
CA LYS A 546 37.95 10.82 -12.53
C LYS A 546 37.51 11.48 -11.21
N THR A 547 37.54 10.78 -10.08
CA THR A 547 37.29 11.40 -8.77
C THR A 547 38.36 12.44 -8.47
N HIS A 548 38.03 13.53 -7.77
CA HIS A 548 39.00 14.58 -7.45
C HIS A 548 39.86 14.22 -6.22
N GLY A 549 39.28 13.57 -5.22
CA GLY A 549 40.00 12.90 -4.13
C GLY A 549 40.42 11.48 -4.52
N VAL A 550 40.07 10.49 -3.68
CA VAL A 550 40.45 9.09 -3.87
C VAL A 550 39.40 8.33 -4.69
N GLY A 551 39.76 7.32 -5.47
CA GLY A 551 38.79 6.45 -6.14
C GLY A 551 37.96 5.64 -5.12
N ILE A 552 38.63 4.89 -4.26
CA ILE A 552 38.06 4.27 -3.07
C ILE A 552 38.97 4.48 -1.86
N TRP A 553 38.40 5.02 -0.79
CA TRP A 553 39.04 5.20 0.50
C TRP A 553 38.35 4.33 1.54
N GLY A 554 39.09 3.72 2.46
CA GLY A 554 38.50 3.05 3.62
C GLY A 554 39.52 2.64 4.66
N ASP A 555 39.04 2.00 5.72
CA ASP A 555 39.88 1.47 6.80
C ASP A 555 39.33 0.14 7.38
N GLY A 556 39.87 -0.26 8.52
CA GLY A 556 39.40 -1.37 9.31
C GLY A 556 40.20 -2.66 9.08
N SER A 557 39.73 -3.72 9.72
CA SER A 557 40.19 -5.09 9.55
C SER A 557 39.05 -5.94 9.03
N THR A 558 39.38 -7.12 8.49
CA THR A 558 38.41 -8.08 7.94
C THR A 558 37.57 -7.50 6.78
N GLY A 559 36.81 -8.37 6.12
CA GLY A 559 36.08 -8.02 4.90
C GLY A 559 36.82 -8.41 3.61
N PHE A 560 36.08 -8.32 2.52
CA PHE A 560 36.50 -8.83 1.22
C PHE A 560 36.30 -7.76 0.15
N TYR A 561 37.38 -7.42 -0.53
CA TYR A 561 37.43 -6.39 -1.56
C TYR A 561 37.80 -7.05 -2.87
N ARG A 562 36.92 -7.04 -3.87
CA ARG A 562 37.22 -7.61 -5.18
C ARG A 562 36.83 -6.72 -6.34
N ASP A 563 37.52 -6.87 -7.46
CA ASP A 563 37.15 -6.25 -8.73
C ASP A 563 37.03 -4.72 -8.56
N ILE A 564 38.10 -4.11 -8.02
CA ILE A 564 38.17 -2.68 -7.74
C ILE A 564 38.94 -2.02 -8.88
N TYR A 565 38.28 -1.16 -9.63
CA TYR A 565 38.84 -0.44 -10.77
C TYR A 565 38.77 1.05 -10.46
N ALA A 566 39.93 1.69 -10.32
CA ALA A 566 40.03 3.14 -10.21
C ALA A 566 40.82 3.69 -11.39
N SER A 567 40.31 4.73 -12.03
CA SER A 567 40.95 5.32 -13.20
C SER A 567 40.86 6.83 -13.25
N TYR A 568 42.00 7.47 -13.55
CA TYR A 568 42.14 8.91 -13.69
C TYR A 568 41.69 9.72 -12.46
N SER A 569 41.63 9.11 -11.27
CA SER A 569 41.45 9.86 -10.03
C SER A 569 42.60 10.84 -9.87
N ARG A 570 42.28 12.08 -9.48
CA ARG A 570 43.28 13.12 -9.28
C ARG A 570 44.18 12.81 -8.09
N GLY A 571 43.62 12.29 -7.00
CA GLY A 571 44.36 11.66 -5.90
C GLY A 571 44.63 10.17 -6.13
N ALA A 572 44.86 9.41 -5.05
CA ALA A 572 45.02 7.96 -5.12
C ALA A 572 43.81 7.28 -5.80
N GLY A 573 44.06 6.15 -6.47
CA GLY A 573 42.97 5.32 -6.97
C GLY A 573 42.35 4.50 -5.85
N ILE A 574 43.20 3.88 -5.04
CA ILE A 574 42.82 2.98 -3.96
C ILE A 574 43.63 3.36 -2.71
N PHE A 575 42.95 3.72 -1.62
CA PHE A 575 43.59 4.03 -0.34
C PHE A 575 42.85 3.29 0.77
N ILE A 576 43.36 2.14 1.22
CA ILE A 576 42.74 1.39 2.32
C ILE A 576 43.73 1.27 3.48
N LYS A 577 43.29 1.68 4.66
CA LYS A 577 44.05 1.50 5.90
C LYS A 577 43.67 0.22 6.63
N GLY A 578 44.56 -0.24 7.51
CA GLY A 578 44.30 -1.37 8.39
C GLY A 578 44.70 -2.73 7.83
N SER A 579 44.55 -3.78 8.64
CA SER A 579 45.13 -5.10 8.41
C SER A 579 44.09 -6.23 8.41
N GLY A 580 44.39 -7.35 7.75
CA GLY A 580 43.57 -8.55 7.76
C GLY A 580 42.45 -8.57 6.73
N LYS A 581 42.49 -7.68 5.73
CA LYS A 581 41.58 -7.71 4.58
C LYS A 581 42.10 -8.61 3.47
N ASN A 582 41.18 -9.19 2.72
CA ASN A 582 41.48 -9.95 1.50
C ASN A 582 41.08 -9.14 0.28
N PHE A 583 42.04 -8.90 -0.61
CA PHE A 583 41.85 -8.17 -1.85
C PHE A 583 41.96 -9.12 -3.05
N LYS A 584 41.14 -8.91 -4.07
CA LYS A 584 41.23 -9.63 -5.33
C LYS A 584 41.01 -8.70 -6.52
N ASN A 585 41.82 -8.81 -7.57
CA ASN A 585 41.66 -8.04 -8.81
C ASN A 585 41.59 -6.52 -8.57
N LEU A 586 42.67 -5.93 -8.08
CA LEU A 586 42.79 -4.47 -7.96
C LEU A 586 43.36 -3.90 -9.25
N THR A 587 42.74 -2.87 -9.80
CA THR A 587 43.20 -2.19 -11.02
C THR A 587 43.31 -0.68 -10.78
N SER A 588 44.51 -0.14 -11.01
CA SER A 588 44.79 1.29 -11.03
C SER A 588 45.21 1.73 -12.43
N ILE A 589 44.51 2.71 -13.01
CA ILE A 589 44.83 3.26 -14.33
C ILE A 589 45.06 4.77 -14.19
N GLN A 590 46.31 5.21 -14.33
CA GLN A 590 46.67 6.64 -14.35
C GLN A 590 46.09 7.44 -13.17
N ASN A 591 46.05 6.85 -11.97
CA ASN A 591 45.66 7.58 -10.76
C ASN A 591 46.84 8.42 -10.24
N ASN A 592 46.60 9.24 -9.21
CA ASN A 592 47.42 10.41 -8.92
C ASN A 592 47.55 11.30 -10.19
N ALA A 593 46.43 11.53 -10.89
CA ALA A 593 46.41 12.28 -12.14
C ALA A 593 46.76 13.77 -11.92
N ALA A 594 46.57 14.30 -10.70
CA ALA A 594 47.06 15.64 -10.34
C ALA A 594 48.58 15.68 -10.11
N ASN A 595 49.25 14.52 -10.09
CA ASN A 595 50.68 14.36 -9.94
C ASN A 595 51.21 14.96 -8.61
N THR A 596 50.45 14.77 -7.54
CA THR A 596 50.72 15.31 -6.20
C THR A 596 51.92 14.58 -5.55
N PRO A 597 52.97 15.30 -5.11
CA PRO A 597 54.13 14.68 -4.47
C PRO A 597 53.76 13.89 -3.21
N GLY A 598 54.19 12.63 -3.15
CA GLY A 598 53.96 11.74 -2.00
C GLY A 598 52.62 10.98 -2.05
N GLU A 599 51.74 11.31 -3.00
CA GLU A 599 50.50 10.58 -3.24
C GLU A 599 50.81 9.29 -4.03
N ASN A 600 50.40 8.14 -3.51
CA ASN A 600 50.56 6.86 -4.21
C ASN A 600 49.29 6.52 -4.99
N GLN A 601 49.39 5.68 -6.02
CA GLN A 601 48.20 5.25 -6.75
C GLN A 601 47.38 4.21 -5.97
N ILE A 602 48.08 3.26 -5.34
CA ILE A 602 47.50 2.26 -4.44
C ILE A 602 48.23 2.35 -3.10
N THR A 603 47.49 2.58 -2.02
CA THR A 603 48.00 2.56 -0.64
C THR A 603 47.23 1.52 0.17
N LEU A 604 47.95 0.54 0.71
CA LEU A 604 47.47 -0.52 1.61
C LEU A 604 48.44 -0.61 2.81
N ASP A 605 48.29 0.26 3.81
CA ASP A 605 49.33 0.48 4.83
C ASP A 605 49.52 -0.68 5.83
N GLY A 606 48.46 -1.45 6.10
CA GLY A 606 48.49 -2.59 7.00
C GLY A 606 48.89 -3.90 6.34
N ALA A 607 48.79 -4.99 7.12
CA ALA A 607 49.13 -6.34 6.68
C ALA A 607 47.91 -7.01 6.04
N ASN A 608 47.90 -7.12 4.71
CA ASN A 608 46.79 -7.67 3.94
C ASN A 608 47.26 -8.75 2.95
N ILE A 609 46.31 -9.53 2.43
CA ILE A 609 46.53 -10.51 1.37
C ILE A 609 45.87 -9.99 0.10
N ILE A 610 46.62 -9.89 -0.99
CA ILE A 610 46.13 -9.35 -2.26
C ILE A 610 46.42 -10.33 -3.39
N ASP A 611 45.38 -10.77 -4.09
CA ASP A 611 45.51 -11.61 -5.28
C ASP A 611 45.10 -10.86 -6.56
N GLY A 612 46.10 -10.50 -7.36
CA GLY A 612 45.90 -9.78 -8.61
C GLY A 612 45.91 -8.28 -8.41
N VAL A 613 46.98 -7.64 -8.90
CA VAL A 613 47.12 -6.18 -8.97
C VAL A 613 47.52 -5.80 -10.39
N ASN A 614 46.75 -4.93 -11.03
CA ASN A 614 47.03 -4.41 -12.35
C ASN A 614 47.25 -2.90 -12.30
N ILE A 615 48.41 -2.41 -12.74
CA ILE A 615 48.73 -0.98 -12.74
C ILE A 615 49.12 -0.55 -14.15
N ILE A 616 48.39 0.43 -14.68
CA ILE A 616 48.60 0.95 -16.04
C ILE A 616 48.88 2.45 -15.95
N ASN A 617 50.11 2.83 -16.31
CA ASN A 617 50.55 4.23 -16.39
C ASN A 617 50.81 4.61 -17.84
N TYR A 618 50.14 5.66 -18.33
CA TYR A 618 50.46 6.33 -19.59
C TYR A 618 51.57 7.37 -19.39
N THR A 619 51.57 8.03 -18.24
CA THR A 619 52.65 8.87 -17.73
C THR A 619 52.98 8.43 -16.31
N GLN A 620 54.25 8.58 -15.89
CA GLN A 620 54.66 8.19 -14.54
C GLN A 620 54.26 9.28 -13.54
N PRO A 621 53.32 9.01 -12.61
CA PRO A 621 53.00 9.95 -11.54
C PRO A 621 54.15 10.04 -10.54
N THR A 622 54.17 11.11 -9.76
CA THR A 622 54.97 11.23 -8.55
C THR A 622 54.44 10.24 -7.50
N GLY A 623 55.29 9.84 -6.56
CA GLY A 623 54.95 8.81 -5.57
C GLY A 623 55.09 7.37 -6.08
N LEU A 624 54.52 6.43 -5.33
CA LEU A 624 54.61 5.00 -5.63
C LEU A 624 53.36 4.54 -6.41
N ALA A 625 53.56 3.63 -7.36
CA ALA A 625 52.50 2.90 -8.02
C ALA A 625 51.74 2.03 -7.02
N ILE A 626 52.46 1.43 -6.07
CA ILE A 626 51.87 0.70 -4.95
C ILE A 626 52.72 0.84 -3.69
N PHE A 627 52.07 1.19 -2.59
CA PHE A 627 52.60 1.20 -1.24
C PHE A 627 51.81 0.23 -0.37
N ALA A 628 52.38 -0.96 -0.16
CA ALA A 628 51.81 -2.04 0.62
C ALA A 628 52.88 -2.76 1.47
N PRO A 629 53.63 -2.03 2.32
CA PRO A 629 54.88 -2.49 2.91
C PRO A 629 54.74 -3.68 3.87
N ASN A 630 53.53 -3.94 4.38
CA ASN A 630 53.26 -5.05 5.30
C ASN A 630 52.39 -6.15 4.66
N SER A 631 52.01 -5.98 3.40
CA SER A 631 51.08 -6.88 2.71
C SER A 631 51.80 -7.92 1.84
N THR A 632 51.11 -9.02 1.58
CA THR A 632 51.52 -10.04 0.61
C THR A 632 50.71 -9.90 -0.67
N VAL A 633 51.39 -9.77 -1.81
CA VAL A 633 50.77 -9.64 -3.14
C VAL A 633 51.10 -10.84 -4.00
N THR A 634 50.07 -11.46 -4.60
CA THR A 634 50.20 -12.42 -5.70
C THR A 634 49.76 -11.79 -7.01
N ASN A 635 50.32 -12.24 -8.14
CA ASN A 635 49.90 -11.82 -9.50
C ASN A 635 49.95 -10.30 -9.75
N LEU A 636 51.09 -9.65 -9.49
CA LEU A 636 51.33 -8.25 -9.84
C LEU A 636 51.62 -8.09 -11.35
N ASN A 637 50.80 -7.34 -12.05
CA ASN A 637 50.99 -6.89 -13.43
C ASN A 637 51.13 -5.36 -13.49
N ALA A 638 52.33 -4.85 -13.69
CA ALA A 638 52.60 -3.40 -13.72
C ALA A 638 53.54 -3.04 -14.88
N PRO A 639 53.08 -3.17 -16.14
CA PRO A 639 53.93 -2.89 -17.30
C PRO A 639 54.41 -1.44 -17.28
N SER A 640 55.68 -1.24 -17.61
CA SER A 640 56.32 0.09 -17.67
C SER A 640 56.36 0.86 -16.34
N VAL A 641 56.01 0.24 -15.21
CA VAL A 641 56.17 0.83 -13.87
C VAL A 641 57.59 0.57 -13.37
N PRO A 642 58.36 1.60 -12.98
CA PRO A 642 59.70 1.42 -12.42
C PRO A 642 59.65 0.61 -11.12
N SER A 643 60.61 -0.29 -10.90
CA SER A 643 60.71 -1.08 -9.67
C SER A 643 60.85 -0.22 -8.41
N SER A 644 61.42 0.99 -8.52
CA SER A 644 61.49 1.97 -7.43
C SER A 644 60.13 2.55 -7.02
N SER A 645 59.10 2.33 -7.83
CA SER A 645 57.72 2.77 -7.59
C SER A 645 56.86 1.66 -6.93
N ILE A 646 57.46 0.50 -6.63
CA ILE A 646 56.79 -0.65 -6.03
C ILE A 646 57.38 -0.86 -4.63
N ASN A 647 56.55 -0.70 -3.60
CA ASN A 647 56.90 -1.01 -2.21
C ASN A 647 55.88 -2.01 -1.67
N ILE A 648 56.24 -3.29 -1.61
CA ILE A 648 55.38 -4.38 -1.15
C ILE A 648 56.17 -5.20 -0.12
N GLY A 649 55.53 -5.61 0.97
CA GLY A 649 56.16 -6.39 2.03
C GLY A 649 56.62 -7.77 1.56
N ASN A 650 55.75 -8.49 0.87
CA ASN A 650 56.04 -9.80 0.28
C ASN A 650 55.35 -9.94 -1.08
N ILE A 651 56.06 -10.47 -2.09
CA ILE A 651 55.46 -10.81 -3.38
C ILE A 651 55.55 -12.33 -3.53
N GLU A 652 54.39 -12.99 -3.50
CA GLU A 652 54.30 -14.43 -3.69
C GLU A 652 53.86 -14.73 -5.13
N GLY A 653 54.62 -15.55 -5.81
CA GLY A 653 54.31 -15.98 -7.16
C GLY A 653 54.91 -17.35 -7.37
N LEU A 654 54.13 -18.39 -7.11
CA LEU A 654 54.39 -19.67 -7.75
C LEU A 654 54.11 -19.44 -9.24
N VAL A 655 55.15 -19.25 -10.02
CA VAL A 655 55.03 -19.26 -11.48
C VAL A 655 54.51 -20.64 -11.85
N VAL A 656 53.21 -20.76 -12.15
CA VAL A 656 52.60 -22.02 -12.57
C VAL A 656 52.96 -22.24 -14.04
N GLY A 657 54.11 -22.86 -14.30
CA GLY A 657 54.56 -23.28 -15.64
C GLY A 657 55.97 -22.81 -16.05
N ASN A 658 56.35 -23.09 -17.30
CA ASN A 658 57.61 -22.61 -17.87
C ASN A 658 57.54 -21.09 -18.13
N LEU A 659 58.52 -20.33 -17.64
CA LEU A 659 58.62 -18.90 -17.90
C LEU A 659 59.19 -18.66 -19.31
N ILE A 660 58.39 -18.09 -20.21
CA ILE A 660 58.82 -17.71 -21.56
C ILE A 660 58.83 -16.17 -21.62
N HIS A 661 60.01 -15.57 -21.59
CA HIS A 661 60.16 -14.13 -21.74
C HIS A 661 60.12 -13.77 -23.23
N VAL A 662 59.05 -13.11 -23.69
CA VAL A 662 58.87 -12.75 -25.10
C VAL A 662 58.96 -11.23 -25.24
N GLN A 663 60.00 -10.74 -25.91
CA GLN A 663 60.12 -9.34 -26.35
C GLN A 663 60.09 -9.30 -27.87
N PRO A 664 58.96 -8.95 -28.51
CA PRO A 664 58.92 -8.79 -29.95
C PRO A 664 59.76 -7.56 -30.36
N ASN A 665 60.63 -7.74 -31.36
CA ASN A 665 61.34 -6.68 -32.09
C ASN A 665 62.56 -6.00 -31.42
N LEU A 666 63.29 -6.68 -30.52
CA LEU A 666 64.61 -6.23 -30.06
C LEU A 666 65.71 -7.22 -30.49
N ALA A 667 66.84 -6.72 -30.98
CA ALA A 667 68.02 -7.54 -31.34
C ALA A 667 68.68 -8.20 -30.12
N ASN A 668 68.41 -7.67 -28.93
CA ASN A 668 68.83 -8.20 -27.64
C ASN A 668 67.58 -8.41 -26.78
N GLN A 669 67.42 -9.62 -26.25
CA GLN A 669 66.45 -9.91 -25.21
C GLN A 669 67.16 -9.90 -23.86
N THR A 670 66.58 -9.23 -22.87
CA THR A 670 67.13 -9.21 -21.51
C THR A 670 66.15 -9.90 -20.56
N SER A 671 66.64 -10.91 -19.85
CA SER A 671 65.96 -11.48 -18.69
C SER A 671 66.75 -11.14 -17.44
N ALA A 672 66.12 -10.45 -16.50
CA ALA A 672 66.75 -10.05 -15.24
C ALA A 672 65.98 -10.63 -14.06
N VAL A 673 66.72 -11.21 -13.12
CA VAL A 673 66.20 -11.61 -11.81
C VAL A 673 66.62 -10.53 -10.81
N TYR A 674 65.63 -9.90 -10.19
CA TYR A 674 65.84 -8.89 -9.16
C TYR A 674 65.62 -9.52 -7.79
N LEU A 675 66.65 -9.45 -6.94
CA LEU A 675 66.55 -9.71 -5.51
C LEU A 675 66.64 -8.36 -4.79
N ASN A 676 65.46 -7.82 -4.46
CA ASN A 676 65.34 -6.66 -3.57
C ASN A 676 65.39 -7.17 -2.14
N VAL A 677 66.55 -7.06 -1.50
CA VAL A 677 66.68 -7.32 -0.05
C VAL A 677 66.26 -6.04 0.67
N VAL A 678 65.18 -6.13 1.44
CA VAL A 678 64.71 -5.04 2.30
C VAL A 678 65.88 -4.61 3.19
N ASN A 679 66.14 -3.30 3.25
CA ASN A 679 67.15 -2.62 4.09
C ASN A 679 68.57 -2.41 3.52
N THR A 680 68.78 -2.53 2.21
CA THR A 680 69.99 -1.99 1.57
C THR A 680 69.62 -1.17 0.34
N SER A 681 70.30 -0.05 0.11
CA SER A 681 70.21 0.76 -1.13
C SER A 681 70.81 0.06 -2.35
N VAL A 682 71.07 -1.25 -2.26
CA VAL A 682 71.77 -2.05 -3.25
C VAL A 682 70.89 -3.23 -3.64
N ALA A 683 70.17 -3.11 -4.74
CA ALA A 683 69.52 -4.25 -5.36
C ALA A 683 70.60 -5.25 -5.82
N SER A 684 70.45 -6.53 -5.46
CA SER A 684 71.25 -7.58 -6.08
C SER A 684 70.54 -8.00 -7.37
N LYS A 685 71.20 -7.78 -8.51
CA LYS A 685 70.67 -8.09 -9.85
C LYS A 685 71.53 -9.17 -10.47
N ARG A 686 70.87 -10.21 -10.97
CA ARG A 686 71.42 -11.05 -12.03
C ARG A 686 70.75 -10.63 -13.34
N GLU A 687 71.57 -10.35 -14.34
CA GLU A 687 71.11 -9.99 -15.68
C GLU A 687 71.70 -10.95 -16.68
N ASP A 688 70.83 -11.68 -17.38
CA ASP A 688 71.21 -12.46 -18.55
C ASP A 688 70.71 -11.72 -19.79
N THR A 689 71.61 -11.44 -20.73
CA THR A 689 71.25 -10.89 -22.04
C THR A 689 71.45 -11.96 -23.11
N ILE A 690 70.44 -12.12 -23.96
CA ILE A 690 70.47 -13.02 -25.11
C ILE A 690 70.50 -12.14 -26.35
N LYS A 691 71.61 -12.15 -27.07
CA LYS A 691 71.70 -11.53 -28.39
C LYS A 691 71.32 -12.56 -29.44
N ILE A 692 70.32 -12.24 -30.26
CA ILE A 692 69.83 -13.15 -31.30
C ILE A 692 70.25 -12.61 -32.67
N GLY A 693 71.03 -13.40 -33.40
CA GLY A 693 71.39 -13.16 -34.79
C GLY A 693 70.76 -14.20 -35.73
N PRO A 694 70.96 -14.09 -37.06
CA PRO A 694 70.49 -15.09 -38.01
C PRO A 694 71.16 -16.44 -37.74
N GLY A 695 70.42 -17.40 -37.17
CA GLY A 695 70.90 -18.77 -36.94
C GLY A 695 71.83 -18.99 -35.74
N ALA A 696 72.16 -17.94 -34.96
CA ALA A 696 73.04 -18.04 -33.81
C ALA A 696 72.57 -17.14 -32.65
N SER A 697 72.87 -17.55 -31.42
CA SER A 697 72.61 -16.74 -30.23
C SER A 697 73.82 -16.72 -29.31
N GLU A 698 74.00 -15.62 -28.61
CA GLU A 698 74.98 -15.45 -27.54
C GLU A 698 74.25 -15.14 -26.24
N VAL A 699 74.66 -15.81 -25.15
CA VAL A 699 74.18 -15.52 -23.80
C VAL A 699 75.29 -14.83 -23.03
N THR A 700 75.00 -13.66 -22.45
CA THR A 700 75.93 -12.97 -21.54
C THR A 700 75.33 -12.87 -20.15
N ARG A 701 76.11 -13.22 -19.13
CA ARG A 701 75.70 -13.14 -17.72
C ARG A 701 76.47 -12.06 -16.98
N TYR A 702 75.72 -11.23 -16.26
CA TYR A 702 76.23 -10.21 -15.36
C TYR A 702 75.75 -10.45 -13.92
N VAL A 703 76.60 -10.08 -12.96
CA VAL A 703 76.26 -9.96 -11.54
C VAL A 703 76.61 -8.55 -11.05
N ILE A 704 75.87 -8.00 -10.09
CA ILE A 704 76.24 -6.72 -9.49
C ILE A 704 77.43 -6.87 -8.52
N SER A 705 78.41 -5.98 -8.64
CA SER A 705 79.54 -5.83 -7.72
C SER A 705 79.84 -4.35 -7.55
N GLY A 706 79.86 -3.83 -6.31
CA GLY A 706 80.09 -2.40 -6.05
C GLY A 706 79.07 -1.48 -6.74
N SER A 707 77.80 -1.89 -6.77
CA SER A 707 76.69 -1.19 -7.45
C SER A 707 76.81 -1.08 -8.99
N SER A 708 77.76 -1.78 -9.61
CA SER A 708 77.94 -1.82 -11.07
C SER A 708 77.80 -3.25 -11.61
N PRO A 709 77.23 -3.45 -12.82
CA PRO A 709 77.20 -4.76 -13.46
C PRO A 709 78.63 -5.23 -13.78
N ARG A 710 78.98 -6.44 -13.36
CA ARG A 710 80.24 -7.12 -13.67
C ARG A 710 79.94 -8.34 -14.54
N LEU A 711 80.60 -8.40 -15.70
CA LEU A 711 80.54 -9.57 -16.58
C LEU A 711 81.14 -10.78 -15.87
N THR A 712 80.41 -11.90 -15.84
CA THR A 712 80.89 -13.16 -15.25
C THR A 712 81.08 -14.25 -16.29
N MET A 713 80.23 -14.27 -17.33
CA MET A 713 80.29 -15.31 -18.34
C MET A 713 79.71 -14.85 -19.68
N ARG A 714 80.23 -15.40 -20.79
CA ARG A 714 79.56 -15.41 -22.09
C ARG A 714 79.55 -16.80 -22.69
N GLU A 715 78.43 -17.20 -23.26
CA GLU A 715 78.27 -18.47 -23.98
C GLU A 715 78.08 -18.16 -25.47
N ASN A 716 78.85 -18.85 -26.31
CA ASN A 716 78.81 -18.71 -27.77
C ASN A 716 79.09 -17.28 -28.30
N HIS A 717 79.89 -16.49 -27.57
CA HIS A 717 80.30 -15.16 -28.04
C HIS A 717 81.08 -15.28 -29.35
N GLY A 718 80.58 -14.67 -30.42
CA GLY A 718 81.18 -14.74 -31.76
C GLY A 718 80.96 -16.07 -32.51
N ASP A 719 80.04 -16.92 -32.04
CA ASP A 719 79.66 -18.19 -32.66
C ASP A 719 80.74 -19.29 -32.68
N PHE A 720 81.58 -19.32 -31.64
CA PHE A 720 82.67 -20.30 -31.50
C PHE A 720 82.30 -21.57 -30.71
N GLY A 721 81.07 -21.70 -30.21
CA GLY A 721 80.65 -22.80 -29.33
C GLY A 721 81.35 -22.84 -27.96
N ALA A 722 82.04 -21.76 -27.59
CA ALA A 722 82.87 -21.69 -26.38
C ALA A 722 82.19 -20.91 -25.23
N VAL A 723 82.66 -21.17 -24.00
CA VAL A 723 82.29 -20.41 -22.80
C VAL A 723 83.47 -19.55 -22.35
N ASN A 724 83.25 -18.23 -22.29
CA ASN A 724 84.18 -17.29 -21.70
C ASN A 724 83.84 -17.11 -20.22
N ILE A 725 84.76 -17.47 -19.32
CA ILE A 725 84.57 -17.38 -17.86
C ILE A 725 85.44 -16.25 -17.31
N ALA A 726 84.84 -15.31 -16.58
CA ALA A 726 85.59 -14.27 -15.88
C ALA A 726 86.36 -14.85 -14.68
N PHE A 727 87.58 -14.37 -14.45
CA PHE A 727 88.41 -14.72 -13.29
C PHE A 727 88.63 -13.50 -12.39
N SER A 728 89.04 -13.72 -11.14
CA SER A 728 89.40 -12.64 -10.22
C SER A 728 90.76 -12.02 -10.60
N GLY A 729 90.84 -10.69 -10.68
CA GLY A 729 92.10 -9.98 -10.91
C GLY A 729 93.03 -9.96 -9.69
N THR A 730 92.57 -10.46 -8.53
CA THR A 730 93.31 -10.52 -7.27
C THR A 730 93.26 -11.93 -6.70
N VAL A 731 94.25 -12.27 -5.87
CA VAL A 731 94.28 -13.53 -5.12
C VAL A 731 92.99 -13.71 -4.33
N LEU A 732 92.29 -14.82 -4.57
CA LEU A 732 91.04 -15.13 -3.87
C LEU A 732 91.32 -15.64 -2.46
N PRO A 733 90.57 -15.21 -1.44
CA PRO A 733 90.64 -15.78 -0.11
C PRO A 733 89.89 -17.13 -0.07
N ASP A 734 90.09 -17.91 0.98
CA ASP A 734 89.58 -19.29 1.10
C ASP A 734 88.05 -19.35 1.11
N GLU A 735 87.39 -18.32 1.64
CA GLU A 735 85.93 -18.19 1.71
C GLU A 735 85.28 -17.97 0.32
N ALA A 736 86.06 -17.71 -0.73
CA ALA A 736 85.55 -17.48 -2.08
C ALA A 736 85.03 -18.76 -2.77
N VAL A 737 85.32 -19.94 -2.23
CA VAL A 737 84.89 -21.24 -2.77
C VAL A 737 84.23 -22.07 -1.65
N PRO A 738 83.03 -21.67 -1.21
CA PRO A 738 82.39 -22.26 -0.02
C PRO A 738 81.87 -23.69 -0.28
N ASP A 739 81.51 -24.01 -1.52
CA ASP A 739 80.87 -25.28 -1.88
C ASP A 739 81.89 -26.39 -2.16
N ALA A 740 81.63 -27.59 -1.63
CA ALA A 740 82.45 -28.75 -1.91
C ALA A 740 82.39 -29.15 -3.40
N ASN A 741 83.54 -29.57 -3.93
CA ASN A 741 83.73 -29.96 -5.34
C ASN A 741 83.52 -28.80 -6.32
N SER A 742 83.94 -27.59 -5.93
CA SER A 742 83.92 -26.40 -6.76
C SER A 742 85.29 -25.73 -6.83
N TYR A 743 85.48 -24.84 -7.80
CA TYR A 743 86.70 -24.06 -7.94
C TYR A 743 86.42 -22.66 -8.45
N ALA A 744 87.30 -21.72 -8.11
CA ALA A 744 87.29 -20.36 -8.64
C ALA A 744 88.68 -19.97 -9.14
N VAL A 745 88.72 -19.25 -10.27
CA VAL A 745 89.96 -18.89 -10.95
C VAL A 745 90.34 -17.44 -10.64
N TYR A 746 91.63 -17.20 -10.42
CA TYR A 746 92.18 -15.88 -10.17
C TYR A 746 93.56 -15.68 -10.78
N TRP A 747 93.97 -14.43 -10.89
CA TRP A 747 95.32 -14.03 -11.29
C TRP A 747 96.19 -13.80 -10.05
N ASP A 748 97.30 -14.53 -9.92
CA ASP A 748 98.22 -14.41 -8.78
C ASP A 748 99.33 -13.36 -8.97
N GLY A 749 99.31 -12.63 -10.10
CA GLY A 749 100.34 -11.71 -10.53
C GLY A 749 101.25 -12.29 -11.63
N THR A 750 101.34 -13.62 -11.74
CA THR A 750 102.19 -14.32 -12.72
C THR A 750 101.45 -15.41 -13.49
N ASN A 751 100.57 -16.17 -12.83
CA ASN A 751 99.84 -17.29 -13.41
C ASN A 751 98.33 -17.15 -13.17
N LEU A 752 97.56 -17.78 -14.05
CA LEU A 752 96.18 -18.13 -13.77
C LEU A 752 96.19 -19.29 -12.77
N THR A 753 95.51 -19.13 -11.64
CA THR A 753 95.49 -20.08 -10.53
C THR A 753 94.06 -20.39 -10.11
N ALA A 754 93.76 -21.67 -9.86
CA ALA A 754 92.48 -22.13 -9.31
C ALA A 754 92.58 -22.34 -7.80
N LEU A 755 91.66 -21.75 -7.04
CA LEU A 755 91.34 -22.17 -5.68
C LEU A 755 90.28 -23.27 -5.78
N ILE A 756 90.57 -24.45 -5.25
CA ILE A 756 89.76 -25.67 -5.41
C ILE A 756 89.33 -26.15 -4.02
N ASN A 757 88.03 -26.33 -3.82
CA ASN A 757 87.46 -26.99 -2.64
C ASN A 757 87.09 -28.43 -3.00
N HIS A 758 87.87 -29.40 -2.53
CA HIS A 758 87.61 -30.82 -2.77
C HIS A 758 87.14 -31.48 -1.47
N GLY A 759 85.83 -31.72 -1.35
CA GLY A 759 85.24 -32.33 -0.15
C GLY A 759 85.46 -31.56 1.16
N GLY A 760 85.62 -30.22 1.10
CA GLY A 760 85.91 -29.37 2.26
C GLY A 760 87.40 -29.05 2.45
N VAL A 761 88.30 -29.62 1.64
CA VAL A 761 89.74 -29.32 1.67
C VAL A 761 90.07 -28.31 0.58
N LEU A 762 90.63 -27.16 0.98
CA LEU A 762 91.02 -26.08 0.07
C LEU A 762 92.47 -26.26 -0.42
N THR A 763 92.65 -26.19 -1.73
CA THR A 763 93.97 -26.26 -2.39
C THR A 763 94.08 -25.20 -3.49
N ARG A 764 95.31 -24.77 -3.82
CA ARG A 764 95.58 -23.78 -4.87
C ARG A 764 96.46 -24.40 -5.96
N GLN A 765 95.96 -24.42 -7.19
CA GLN A 765 96.63 -25.06 -8.33
C GLN A 765 96.82 -24.08 -9.48
N LYS A 766 98.05 -23.98 -10.00
CA LYS A 766 98.34 -23.16 -11.19
C LYS A 766 97.78 -23.84 -12.45
N LEU A 767 97.09 -23.07 -13.28
CA LEU A 767 96.45 -23.51 -14.52
C LEU A 767 97.27 -23.15 -15.76
N THR A 768 98.08 -22.09 -15.67
CA THR A 768 99.03 -21.70 -16.71
C THR A 768 100.44 -21.85 -16.18
N THR A 769 101.37 -22.10 -17.11
CA THR A 769 102.82 -22.19 -16.86
C THR A 769 103.55 -21.04 -17.50
#